data_AF-A0A5C9F0M4-F1
#
_entry.id   AF-A0A5C9F0M4-F1
#
_cell.length_a   1.000
_cell.length_b   1.000
_cell.length_c   1.000
_cell.angle_alpha   90.00
_cell.angle_beta   90.00
_cell.angle_gamma   90.00
#
_symmetry.space_group_name_H-M   'P 1'
#
loop_
_entity.id
_entity.type
_entity.pdbx_description
1 polymer ?
#
loop_
_entity_poly.entity_id
_entity_poly.type
_entity_poly.pdbx_seq_one_letter_code
_entity_poly.pdbx_strand_id
1 'polypeptide(L)'
;MSKNYKDMITIISEEFISFANKSALDKVSKADTDVFISRMESYPENLVVEAILRLIEITEDKQSFVNIVVVISNYFQFTTLPSKLIKYLQREEHADRVVLRFLFFYQALYFSGYKLPMSLYDLFQDLGFDMDEMESLFEKSEYYIDFTDFKGGSNAKGLPNLSFSEVEKVIDEITPLTSTDPRFSIKDTVFFNLPKGVKINIMSLISHLKEIYASGKLKNQFLEGYIQNYANLHSTLQNSVPLYIEAQDLHREGKNKKALLHINKFIKKVPKFAPGFITKGEILMGLKQYYGAINCFLKSIELHPYHIHPYIFLASLLQMGGYFHSSAILTSYLLKFTPFDFNLYVQLAFNLYQLRKKYKIYLKIAGLLEPQRLINFLKNFWVREQIESKDSLDRLSIEKEFFKENVQQIYLFTTHLFTTLLKLEHLIKKSTPKIQFYNANQDPLYFFPNKEEHTKKNHFIYELTSDFALSLINEFGTPSSIFNYYFQNDLFLKFCMKISTAVTNKLINSNLEINSLKTIETLNSTITNDWIDDALEGLKEDIYFKLIVLIDWVNKFFNILRINFYELIQDCSPCSEQCLAHPNALYSPFGESCGDWDAFNEQFDKNQGLIESENELTDTHNQLLGLFEMTLRQKKLSEKTIEDKLQDILDFTNYLFIDLAIDIHEIESKLNAQKLRAFLTSHAIENRIVQTNTAMNRMKRSINSFLDFLANAAELIPSEKKDSLKKAIRDVEYI
;
A
#
# COMPACT_ATOMS: atom_id res chain seq x y z
N MET A 1 -39.81 13.66 -26.35
CA MET A 1 -38.36 13.35 -26.27
C MET A 1 -37.99 12.52 -25.03
N SER A 2 -38.54 12.79 -23.84
CA SER A 2 -38.20 12.03 -22.61
C SER A 2 -38.56 10.53 -22.63
N LYS A 3 -39.65 10.16 -23.34
CA LYS A 3 -40.09 8.75 -23.46
C LYS A 3 -39.05 7.90 -24.22
N ASN A 4 -38.63 8.35 -25.39
CA ASN A 4 -37.60 7.71 -26.23
C ASN A 4 -36.22 7.61 -25.56
N TYR A 5 -35.89 8.55 -24.65
CA TYR A 5 -34.64 8.53 -23.88
C TYR A 5 -34.63 7.47 -22.77
N LYS A 6 -35.74 7.33 -22.02
CA LYS A 6 -35.89 6.27 -21.01
C LYS A 6 -35.94 4.88 -21.65
N ASP A 7 -36.58 4.76 -22.80
CA ASP A 7 -36.66 3.51 -23.55
C ASP A 7 -35.26 3.04 -24.00
N MET A 8 -34.42 3.96 -24.48
CA MET A 8 -33.03 3.63 -24.84
C MET A 8 -32.16 3.21 -23.65
N ILE A 9 -32.29 3.87 -22.49
CA ILE A 9 -31.56 3.46 -21.29
C ILE A 9 -31.91 2.02 -20.91
N THR A 10 -33.20 1.67 -20.94
CA THR A 10 -33.65 0.31 -20.62
C THR A 10 -33.09 -0.71 -21.61
N ILE A 11 -33.10 -0.41 -22.92
CA ILE A 11 -32.51 -1.29 -23.95
C ILE A 11 -31.02 -1.53 -23.69
N ILE A 12 -30.26 -0.46 -23.44
CA ILE A 12 -28.83 -0.55 -23.15
C ILE A 12 -28.60 -1.38 -21.89
N SER A 13 -29.39 -1.13 -20.83
CA SER A 13 -29.29 -1.87 -19.57
C SER A 13 -29.53 -3.38 -19.74
N GLU A 14 -30.55 -3.76 -20.51
CA GLU A 14 -30.88 -5.17 -20.79
C GLU A 14 -29.79 -5.87 -21.60
N GLU A 15 -29.26 -5.19 -22.62
CA GLU A 15 -28.14 -5.72 -23.42
C GLU A 15 -26.90 -5.91 -22.56
N PHE A 16 -26.60 -4.96 -21.68
CA PHE A 16 -25.44 -5.00 -20.80
C PHE A 16 -25.52 -6.13 -19.78
N ILE A 17 -26.67 -6.29 -19.09
CA ILE A 17 -26.89 -7.43 -18.16
C ILE A 17 -26.80 -8.75 -18.91
N SER A 18 -27.44 -8.86 -20.08
CA SER A 18 -27.46 -10.11 -20.86
C SER A 18 -26.04 -10.54 -21.22
N PHE A 19 -25.20 -9.59 -21.64
CA PHE A 19 -23.81 -9.85 -21.94
C PHE A 19 -23.01 -10.20 -20.68
N ALA A 20 -23.16 -9.44 -19.59
CA ALA A 20 -22.47 -9.68 -18.33
C ALA A 20 -22.73 -11.08 -17.77
N ASN A 21 -23.99 -11.52 -17.78
CA ASN A 21 -24.37 -12.85 -17.31
C ASN A 21 -23.88 -13.98 -18.22
N LYS A 22 -23.83 -13.77 -19.54
CA LYS A 22 -23.21 -14.74 -20.46
C LYS A 22 -21.70 -14.82 -20.26
N SER A 23 -21.04 -13.67 -20.11
CA SER A 23 -19.58 -13.58 -19.93
C SER A 23 -19.14 -14.28 -18.66
N ALA A 24 -19.91 -14.17 -17.58
CA ALA A 24 -19.62 -14.82 -16.31
C ALA A 24 -19.75 -16.36 -16.34
N LEU A 25 -20.39 -16.92 -17.38
CA LEU A 25 -20.55 -18.37 -17.57
C LEU A 25 -19.57 -18.94 -18.60
N ASP A 26 -18.57 -18.16 -19.05
CA ASP A 26 -17.67 -18.48 -20.16
C ASP A 26 -18.40 -18.85 -21.46
N LYS A 27 -19.62 -18.35 -21.65
CA LYS A 27 -20.49 -18.66 -22.81
C LYS A 27 -20.39 -17.64 -23.95
N VAL A 28 -19.39 -16.77 -23.92
CA VAL A 28 -19.24 -15.67 -24.89
C VAL A 28 -18.02 -15.94 -25.76
N SER A 29 -18.23 -16.04 -27.08
CA SER A 29 -17.11 -16.13 -28.03
C SER A 29 -16.52 -14.74 -28.26
N LYS A 30 -15.29 -14.68 -28.80
CA LYS A 30 -14.67 -13.40 -29.19
C LYS A 30 -15.57 -12.58 -30.14
N ALA A 31 -16.25 -13.25 -31.07
CA ALA A 31 -17.17 -12.59 -32.00
C ALA A 31 -18.38 -11.97 -31.28
N ASP A 32 -18.90 -12.62 -30.23
CA ASP A 32 -20.00 -12.08 -29.43
C ASP A 32 -19.57 -10.85 -28.63
N THR A 33 -18.34 -10.85 -28.10
CA THR A 33 -17.73 -9.71 -27.41
C THR A 33 -17.55 -8.52 -28.35
N ASP A 34 -16.99 -8.73 -29.53
CA ASP A 34 -16.75 -7.66 -30.51
C ASP A 34 -18.07 -7.01 -30.98
N VAL A 35 -19.12 -7.83 -31.19
CA VAL A 35 -20.46 -7.35 -31.54
C VAL A 35 -21.06 -6.52 -30.41
N PHE A 36 -20.93 -6.98 -29.17
CA PHE A 36 -21.44 -6.26 -28.01
C PHE A 36 -20.73 -4.91 -27.81
N ILE A 37 -19.40 -4.89 -27.86
CA ILE A 37 -18.61 -3.66 -27.72
C ILE A 37 -18.99 -2.68 -28.84
N SER A 38 -19.00 -3.11 -30.09
CA SER A 38 -19.34 -2.25 -31.23
C SER A 38 -20.74 -1.64 -31.09
N ARG A 39 -21.68 -2.41 -30.53
CA ARG A 39 -23.04 -1.95 -30.27
C ARG A 39 -23.09 -0.93 -29.14
N MET A 40 -22.37 -1.16 -28.04
CA MET A 40 -22.26 -0.21 -26.94
C MET A 40 -21.61 1.11 -27.37
N GLU A 41 -20.57 1.04 -28.21
CA GLU A 41 -19.90 2.22 -28.79
C GLU A 41 -20.77 2.98 -29.80
N SER A 42 -21.78 2.32 -30.39
CA SER A 42 -22.74 2.99 -31.29
C SER A 42 -23.71 3.92 -30.55
N TYR A 43 -23.88 3.71 -29.23
CA TYR A 43 -24.70 4.57 -28.40
C TYR A 43 -23.91 5.78 -27.88
N PRO A 44 -24.55 6.94 -27.68
CA PRO A 44 -23.92 8.07 -26.99
C PRO A 44 -23.39 7.68 -25.61
N GLU A 45 -22.11 7.99 -25.31
CA GLU A 45 -21.45 7.63 -24.05
C GLU A 45 -22.27 8.02 -22.82
N ASN A 46 -22.88 9.21 -22.83
CA ASN A 46 -23.67 9.71 -21.71
C ASN A 46 -24.90 8.83 -21.39
N LEU A 47 -25.47 8.16 -22.41
CA LEU A 47 -26.58 7.21 -22.26
C LEU A 47 -26.10 5.88 -21.71
N VAL A 48 -24.97 5.37 -22.20
CA VAL A 48 -24.37 4.11 -21.72
C VAL A 48 -23.96 4.25 -20.26
N VAL A 49 -23.31 5.37 -19.91
CA VAL A 49 -22.96 5.69 -18.52
C VAL A 49 -24.21 5.80 -17.65
N GLU A 50 -25.28 6.43 -18.13
CA GLU A 50 -26.53 6.51 -17.37
C GLU A 50 -27.17 5.13 -17.15
N ALA A 51 -27.15 4.29 -18.18
CA ALA A 51 -27.64 2.91 -18.12
C ALA A 51 -26.83 2.07 -17.12
N ILE A 52 -25.50 2.20 -17.11
CA ILE A 52 -24.61 1.55 -16.15
C ILE A 52 -24.91 2.00 -14.72
N LEU A 53 -25.03 3.30 -14.47
CA LEU A 53 -25.30 3.81 -13.13
C LEU A 53 -26.68 3.35 -12.64
N ARG A 54 -27.68 3.36 -13.52
CA ARG A 54 -29.01 2.82 -13.23
C ARG A 54 -28.97 1.31 -12.97
N LEU A 55 -28.15 0.56 -13.71
CA LEU A 55 -27.96 -0.88 -13.50
C LEU A 55 -27.41 -1.18 -12.10
N ILE A 56 -26.40 -0.43 -11.66
CA ILE A 56 -25.81 -0.58 -10.33
C ILE A 56 -26.85 -0.36 -9.23
N GLU A 57 -27.74 0.62 -9.42
CA GLU A 57 -28.83 0.95 -8.51
C GLU A 57 -29.88 -0.17 -8.44
N ILE A 58 -30.35 -0.67 -9.59
CA ILE A 58 -31.49 -1.61 -9.65
C ILE A 58 -31.11 -3.09 -9.52
N THR A 59 -29.84 -3.46 -9.68
CA THR A 59 -29.42 -4.87 -9.70
C THR A 59 -29.38 -5.43 -8.29
N GLU A 60 -30.41 -6.13 -7.84
CA GLU A 60 -30.47 -6.65 -6.47
C GLU A 60 -29.52 -7.83 -6.21
N ASP A 61 -29.26 -8.65 -7.23
CA ASP A 61 -28.41 -9.86 -7.14
C ASP A 61 -26.91 -9.53 -7.07
N LYS A 62 -26.22 -10.16 -6.12
CA LYS A 62 -24.77 -9.94 -5.88
C LYS A 62 -23.92 -10.35 -7.07
N GLN A 63 -24.20 -11.50 -7.67
CA GLN A 63 -23.40 -12.01 -8.78
C GLN A 63 -23.57 -11.14 -10.02
N SER A 64 -24.79 -10.74 -10.34
CA SER A 64 -25.11 -9.87 -11.46
C SER A 64 -24.43 -8.50 -11.33
N PHE A 65 -24.40 -7.91 -10.13
CA PHE A 65 -23.67 -6.67 -9.87
C PHE A 65 -22.17 -6.82 -10.16
N VAL A 66 -21.54 -7.88 -9.64
CA VAL A 66 -20.12 -8.15 -9.90
C VAL A 66 -19.85 -8.36 -11.39
N ASN A 67 -20.70 -9.11 -12.08
CA ASN A 67 -20.57 -9.35 -13.52
C ASN A 67 -20.61 -8.04 -14.32
N ILE A 68 -21.50 -7.12 -13.95
CA ILE A 68 -21.61 -5.80 -14.58
C ILE A 68 -20.31 -5.00 -14.37
N VAL A 69 -19.79 -4.95 -13.13
CA VAL A 69 -18.53 -4.26 -12.81
C VAL A 69 -17.36 -4.82 -13.61
N VAL A 70 -17.25 -6.16 -13.69
CA VAL A 70 -16.19 -6.86 -14.46
C VAL A 70 -16.25 -6.55 -15.95
N VAL A 71 -17.46 -6.51 -16.53
CA VAL A 71 -17.61 -6.12 -17.94
C VAL A 71 -17.16 -4.68 -18.15
N ILE A 72 -17.51 -3.77 -17.24
CA ILE A 72 -17.10 -2.37 -17.36
C ILE A 72 -15.59 -2.22 -17.22
N SER A 73 -14.98 -2.86 -16.22
CA SER A 73 -13.54 -2.78 -15.98
C SER A 73 -12.70 -3.34 -17.13
N ASN A 74 -13.19 -4.42 -17.75
CA ASN A 74 -12.39 -5.17 -18.72
C ASN A 74 -12.57 -4.67 -20.15
N TYR A 75 -13.74 -4.10 -20.49
CA TYR A 75 -14.08 -3.81 -21.88
C TYR A 75 -14.32 -2.32 -22.16
N PHE A 76 -14.47 -1.45 -21.15
CA PHE A 76 -14.84 -0.05 -21.39
C PHE A 76 -14.01 0.97 -20.61
N GLN A 77 -13.74 2.12 -21.24
CA GLN A 77 -13.20 3.30 -20.59
C GLN A 77 -14.01 4.57 -20.88
N PHE A 78 -15.01 4.85 -20.05
CA PHE A 78 -15.90 6.00 -20.23
C PHE A 78 -15.34 7.27 -19.56
N THR A 79 -15.12 8.32 -20.35
CA THR A 79 -14.52 9.57 -19.88
C THR A 79 -15.36 10.33 -18.86
N THR A 80 -16.69 10.23 -18.98
CA THR A 80 -17.64 10.96 -18.13
C THR A 80 -18.05 10.19 -16.87
N LEU A 81 -17.79 8.88 -16.84
CA LEU A 81 -18.25 7.96 -15.81
C LEU A 81 -17.76 8.33 -14.40
N PRO A 82 -16.47 8.59 -14.12
CA PRO A 82 -16.03 8.93 -12.77
C PRO A 82 -16.69 10.20 -12.23
N SER A 83 -16.81 11.23 -13.08
CA SER A 83 -17.43 12.50 -12.68
C SER A 83 -18.94 12.42 -12.46
N LYS A 84 -19.63 11.55 -13.22
CA LYS A 84 -21.06 11.28 -13.01
C LYS A 84 -21.27 10.45 -11.76
N LEU A 85 -20.44 9.44 -11.52
CA LEU A 85 -20.50 8.58 -10.35
C LEU A 85 -20.38 9.37 -9.03
N ILE A 86 -19.42 10.31 -8.92
CA ILE A 86 -19.33 11.20 -7.76
C ILE A 86 -20.60 12.03 -7.58
N LYS A 87 -21.13 12.61 -8.66
CA LYS A 87 -22.40 13.37 -8.58
C LYS A 87 -23.59 12.53 -8.17
N TYR A 88 -23.55 11.22 -8.39
CA TYR A 88 -24.56 10.29 -7.91
C TYR A 88 -24.39 10.03 -6.42
N LEU A 89 -23.17 9.76 -5.98
CA LEU A 89 -22.83 9.56 -4.57
C LEU A 89 -23.18 10.77 -3.69
N GLN A 90 -23.05 11.99 -4.23
CA GLN A 90 -23.36 13.24 -3.53
C GLN A 90 -24.86 13.60 -3.44
N ARG A 91 -25.78 12.75 -3.91
CA ARG A 91 -27.23 13.01 -3.80
C ARG A 91 -27.78 12.45 -2.49
N GLU A 92 -28.50 13.27 -1.73
CA GLU A 92 -29.03 12.99 -0.37
C GLU A 92 -30.11 11.88 -0.28
N GLU A 93 -30.45 11.16 -1.35
CA GLU A 93 -31.65 10.30 -1.43
C GLU A 93 -31.37 8.79 -1.64
N HIS A 94 -30.28 8.24 -1.11
CA HIS A 94 -29.93 6.84 -1.38
C HIS A 94 -29.77 5.98 -0.12
N ALA A 95 -30.25 4.73 -0.18
CA ALA A 95 -30.06 3.74 0.87
C ALA A 95 -28.58 3.30 0.94
N ASP A 96 -28.09 3.01 2.15
CA ASP A 96 -26.69 2.64 2.44
C ASP A 96 -26.14 1.59 1.45
N ARG A 97 -26.95 0.57 1.10
CA ARG A 97 -26.57 -0.50 0.17
C ARG A 97 -26.24 -0.02 -1.26
N VAL A 98 -26.94 1.00 -1.75
CA VAL A 98 -26.73 1.54 -3.11
C VAL A 98 -25.49 2.43 -3.14
N VAL A 99 -25.31 3.25 -2.09
CA VAL A 99 -24.12 4.10 -1.90
C VAL A 99 -22.86 3.22 -1.86
N LEU A 100 -22.90 2.12 -1.10
CA LEU A 100 -21.82 1.13 -1.03
C LEU A 100 -21.45 0.58 -2.41
N ARG A 101 -22.42 0.17 -3.23
CA ARG A 101 -22.15 -0.36 -4.58
C ARG A 101 -21.50 0.66 -5.50
N PHE A 102 -21.91 1.93 -5.41
CA PHE A 102 -21.28 2.99 -6.18
C PHE A 102 -19.86 3.29 -5.69
N LEU A 103 -19.59 3.20 -4.38
CA LEU A 103 -18.24 3.29 -3.82
C LEU A 103 -17.34 2.14 -4.28
N PHE A 104 -17.85 0.89 -4.25
CA PHE A 104 -17.15 -0.28 -4.80
C PHE A 104 -16.84 -0.10 -6.28
N PHE A 105 -17.80 0.39 -7.05
CA PHE A 105 -17.59 0.65 -8.46
C PHE A 105 -16.57 1.76 -8.70
N TYR A 106 -16.61 2.83 -7.90
CA TYR A 106 -15.62 3.92 -7.94
C TYR A 106 -14.21 3.38 -7.72
N GLN A 107 -14.03 2.52 -6.72
CA GLN A 107 -12.78 1.84 -6.44
C GLN A 107 -12.36 0.85 -7.54
N ALA A 108 -13.29 0.08 -8.11
CA ALA A 108 -12.98 -0.82 -9.23
C ALA A 108 -12.44 -0.05 -10.44
N LEU A 109 -12.99 1.14 -10.73
CA LEU A 109 -12.51 2.03 -11.77
C LEU A 109 -11.06 2.48 -11.52
N TYR A 110 -10.68 2.79 -10.27
CA TYR A 110 -9.30 3.11 -9.89
C TYR A 110 -8.33 2.01 -10.34
N PHE A 111 -8.61 0.77 -9.94
CA PHE A 111 -7.76 -0.38 -10.24
C PHE A 111 -7.76 -0.73 -11.74
N SER A 112 -8.84 -0.41 -12.43
CA SER A 112 -8.96 -0.55 -13.89
C SER A 112 -8.22 0.55 -14.66
N GLY A 113 -7.48 1.44 -13.97
CA GLY A 113 -6.68 2.48 -14.60
C GLY A 113 -7.45 3.73 -14.99
N TYR A 114 -8.67 3.92 -14.46
CA TYR A 114 -9.36 5.21 -14.60
C TYR A 114 -8.68 6.27 -13.75
N LYS A 115 -8.49 7.45 -14.32
CA LYS A 115 -8.09 8.64 -13.56
C LYS A 115 -9.31 9.14 -12.78
N LEU A 116 -9.31 8.90 -11.46
CA LEU A 116 -10.42 9.27 -10.60
C LEU A 116 -10.36 10.72 -10.12
N PRO A 117 -11.52 11.34 -9.81
CA PRO A 117 -11.54 12.74 -9.48
C PRO A 117 -11.11 13.14 -8.07
N MET A 118 -10.94 12.19 -7.18
CA MET A 118 -10.47 12.39 -5.81
C MET A 118 -10.11 11.02 -5.26
N SER A 119 -9.23 10.96 -4.26
CA SER A 119 -8.94 9.67 -3.64
C SER A 119 -10.21 9.10 -3.01
N LEU A 120 -10.25 7.78 -2.82
CA LEU A 120 -11.38 7.16 -2.15
C LEU A 120 -11.57 7.76 -0.74
N TYR A 121 -10.47 8.00 -0.03
CA TYR A 121 -10.44 8.66 1.28
C TYR A 121 -11.04 10.08 1.24
N ASP A 122 -10.60 10.94 0.32
CA ASP A 122 -11.14 12.30 0.20
C ASP A 122 -12.63 12.29 -0.17
N LEU A 123 -13.05 11.34 -1.02
CA LEU A 123 -14.46 11.16 -1.36
C LEU A 123 -15.30 10.78 -0.15
N PHE A 124 -14.79 9.90 0.73
CA PHE A 124 -15.49 9.54 1.97
C PHE A 124 -15.62 10.72 2.92
N GLN A 125 -14.55 11.49 3.11
CA GLN A 125 -14.61 12.73 3.88
C GLN A 125 -15.62 13.73 3.30
N ASP A 126 -15.65 13.90 1.97
CA ASP A 126 -16.59 14.80 1.29
C ASP A 126 -18.05 14.36 1.41
N LEU A 127 -18.29 13.05 1.52
CA LEU A 127 -19.63 12.48 1.76
C LEU A 127 -20.02 12.50 3.24
N GLY A 128 -19.13 12.97 4.12
CA GLY A 128 -19.37 13.11 5.56
C GLY A 128 -19.10 11.84 6.37
N PHE A 129 -18.42 10.85 5.81
CA PHE A 129 -18.01 9.63 6.52
C PHE A 129 -16.68 9.84 7.25
N ASP A 130 -16.61 9.41 8.50
CA ASP A 130 -15.32 9.26 9.20
C ASP A 130 -14.68 7.89 8.94
N MET A 131 -13.46 7.67 9.44
CA MET A 131 -12.72 6.42 9.18
C MET A 131 -13.39 5.19 9.81
N ASP A 132 -14.05 5.37 10.95
CA ASP A 132 -14.70 4.28 11.66
C ASP A 132 -16.02 3.91 10.96
N GLU A 133 -16.75 4.92 10.45
CA GLU A 133 -17.90 4.75 9.57
C GLU A 133 -17.52 4.12 8.24
N MET A 134 -16.37 4.48 7.66
CA MET A 134 -15.82 3.87 6.44
C MET A 134 -15.60 2.37 6.62
N GLU A 135 -14.83 1.99 7.65
CA GLU A 135 -14.55 0.59 7.96
C GLU A 135 -15.85 -0.17 8.24
N SER A 136 -16.74 0.40 9.05
CA SER A 136 -18.03 -0.22 9.38
C SER A 136 -18.96 -0.40 8.16
N LEU A 137 -18.99 0.57 7.24
CA LEU A 137 -19.79 0.51 6.01
C LEU A 137 -19.31 -0.59 5.08
N PHE A 138 -17.99 -0.68 4.91
CA PHE A 138 -17.37 -1.73 4.13
C PHE A 138 -17.60 -3.10 4.78
N GLU A 139 -17.32 -3.26 6.08
CA GLU A 139 -17.51 -4.50 6.84
C GLU A 139 -18.95 -5.02 6.84
N LYS A 140 -19.95 -4.13 6.95
CA LYS A 140 -21.38 -4.49 6.92
C LYS A 140 -21.88 -4.84 5.53
N SER A 141 -21.09 -4.59 4.48
CA SER A 141 -21.52 -4.86 3.12
C SER A 141 -21.37 -6.34 2.79
N GLU A 142 -22.42 -6.99 2.29
CA GLU A 142 -22.32 -8.35 1.68
C GLU A 142 -21.36 -8.39 0.47
N TYR A 143 -20.90 -7.22 0.01
CA TYR A 143 -19.97 -6.98 -1.08
C TYR A 143 -18.56 -6.68 -0.59
N TYR A 144 -18.31 -6.72 0.72
CA TYR A 144 -16.99 -6.66 1.32
C TYR A 144 -16.19 -7.83 0.79
N ILE A 145 -15.48 -7.56 -0.29
CA ILE A 145 -14.26 -8.27 -0.59
C ILE A 145 -13.27 -7.61 0.36
N ASP A 146 -12.88 -8.34 1.41
CA ASP A 146 -11.82 -7.92 2.29
C ASP A 146 -10.66 -7.40 1.43
N PHE A 147 -10.21 -6.18 1.67
CA PHE A 147 -9.28 -5.46 0.78
C PHE A 147 -7.90 -6.14 0.69
N THR A 148 -7.68 -7.21 1.46
CA THR A 148 -6.58 -8.17 1.35
C THR A 148 -6.64 -8.99 0.06
N ASP A 149 -7.82 -9.23 -0.50
CA ASP A 149 -8.00 -9.98 -1.75
C ASP A 149 -7.54 -9.16 -2.97
N PHE A 150 -7.89 -7.89 -3.09
CA PHE A 150 -7.53 -7.09 -4.28
C PHE A 150 -6.16 -6.38 -4.20
N LYS A 151 -5.60 -6.21 -2.99
CA LYS A 151 -4.19 -5.83 -2.84
C LYS A 151 -3.36 -7.08 -3.08
N GLY A 152 -2.34 -7.01 -3.93
CA GLY A 152 -1.30 -8.04 -4.02
C GLY A 152 -0.44 -8.12 -2.75
N GLY A 153 -1.09 -8.25 -1.58
CA GLY A 153 -0.52 -8.53 -0.29
C GLY A 153 -0.74 -10.00 0.04
N SER A 154 0.35 -10.67 0.36
CA SER A 154 0.40 -12.03 0.86
C SER A 154 -0.71 -12.36 1.87
N ASN A 155 -1.44 -13.44 1.60
CA ASN A 155 -2.41 -14.16 2.46
C ASN A 155 -3.91 -13.85 2.29
N ALA A 156 -4.34 -13.50 1.09
CA ALA A 156 -5.76 -13.56 0.76
C ALA A 156 -6.17 -15.00 0.36
N LYS A 157 -6.95 -15.68 1.21
CA LYS A 157 -7.65 -16.92 0.86
C LYS A 157 -8.80 -16.58 -0.10
N GLY A 158 -8.52 -16.33 -1.37
CA GLY A 158 -9.61 -16.02 -2.31
C GLY A 158 -9.22 -15.79 -3.76
N LEU A 159 -8.16 -15.04 -4.04
CA LEU A 159 -7.68 -14.84 -5.41
C LEU A 159 -6.56 -15.82 -5.79
N PRO A 160 -6.51 -16.31 -7.04
CA PRO A 160 -5.42 -17.16 -7.48
C PRO A 160 -4.11 -16.38 -7.36
N ASN A 161 -3.21 -16.82 -6.49
CA ASN A 161 -1.82 -16.38 -6.45
C ASN A 161 -1.19 -16.66 -7.83
N LEU A 162 -1.28 -15.70 -8.75
CA LEU A 162 -0.70 -15.87 -10.08
C LEU A 162 0.81 -15.95 -9.94
N SER A 163 1.32 -17.12 -10.30
CA SER A 163 2.74 -17.40 -10.37
C SER A 163 3.37 -16.58 -11.50
N PHE A 164 4.65 -16.23 -11.35
CA PHE A 164 5.43 -15.64 -12.44
C PHE A 164 5.41 -16.52 -13.72
N SER A 165 5.24 -17.84 -13.58
CA SER A 165 5.08 -18.75 -14.72
C SER A 165 3.83 -18.44 -15.57
N GLU A 166 2.72 -18.01 -14.96
CA GLU A 166 1.51 -17.61 -15.68
C GLU A 166 1.72 -16.29 -16.42
N VAL A 167 2.47 -15.36 -15.82
CA VAL A 167 2.88 -14.13 -16.48
C VAL A 167 3.74 -14.41 -17.71
N GLU A 168 4.71 -15.32 -17.60
CA GLU A 168 5.56 -15.70 -18.73
C GLU A 168 4.75 -16.28 -19.90
N LYS A 169 3.75 -17.13 -19.63
CA LYS A 169 2.86 -17.68 -20.66
C LYS A 169 2.16 -16.55 -21.44
N VAL A 170 1.56 -15.59 -20.74
CA VAL A 170 0.87 -14.45 -21.38
C VAL A 170 1.85 -13.58 -22.18
N ILE A 171 3.05 -13.35 -21.68
CA ILE A 171 4.10 -12.63 -22.42
C ILE A 171 4.51 -13.41 -23.67
N ASP A 172 4.57 -14.73 -23.58
CA ASP A 172 5.03 -15.56 -24.69
C ASP A 172 4.06 -15.69 -25.85
N GLU A 173 2.76 -15.54 -25.57
CA GLU A 173 1.70 -15.41 -26.58
C GLU A 173 1.83 -14.15 -27.45
N ILE A 174 2.59 -13.13 -27.02
CA ILE A 174 2.77 -11.91 -27.81
C ILE A 174 3.73 -12.18 -28.98
N THR A 175 3.19 -12.17 -30.20
CA THR A 175 3.94 -12.31 -31.43
C THR A 175 4.69 -11.02 -31.76
N PRO A 176 6.02 -11.05 -31.98
CA PRO A 176 6.76 -9.88 -32.42
C PRO A 176 6.28 -9.35 -33.77
N LEU A 177 6.22 -8.02 -33.90
CA LEU A 177 5.89 -7.35 -35.16
C LEU A 177 6.98 -7.59 -36.23
N THR A 178 6.54 -7.79 -37.46
CA THR A 178 7.32 -8.03 -38.67
C THR A 178 7.22 -6.84 -39.63
N SER A 179 7.83 -6.93 -40.81
CA SER A 179 7.66 -5.93 -41.87
C SER A 179 6.40 -6.08 -42.71
N THR A 180 5.72 -7.22 -42.57
CA THR A 180 4.54 -7.58 -43.34
C THR A 180 3.24 -7.34 -42.58
N ASP A 181 3.32 -7.06 -41.28
CA ASP A 181 2.13 -6.75 -40.49
C ASP A 181 1.45 -5.47 -40.99
N PRO A 182 0.11 -5.44 -41.04
CA PRO A 182 -0.63 -4.29 -41.52
C PRO A 182 -0.32 -3.07 -40.66
N ARG A 183 0.06 -1.98 -41.33
CA ARG A 183 0.31 -0.69 -40.68
C ARG A 183 -1.02 0.02 -40.47
N PHE A 184 -1.34 0.28 -39.21
CA PHE A 184 -2.50 1.09 -38.87
C PHE A 184 -2.16 2.58 -38.99
N SER A 185 -3.04 3.32 -39.67
CA SER A 185 -2.96 4.77 -39.77
C SER A 185 -3.27 5.39 -38.40
N ILE A 186 -2.39 6.26 -37.92
CA ILE A 186 -2.57 7.00 -36.65
C ILE A 186 -3.80 7.94 -36.71
N LYS A 187 -4.35 8.23 -37.90
CA LYS A 187 -5.60 9.00 -37.99
C LYS A 187 -6.82 8.22 -37.47
N ASP A 188 -6.72 6.89 -37.43
CA ASP A 188 -7.82 5.98 -37.16
C ASP A 188 -7.60 5.17 -35.86
N THR A 189 -6.59 5.53 -35.05
CA THR A 189 -6.31 4.90 -33.76
C THR A 189 -6.58 5.84 -32.58
N VAL A 190 -6.66 5.29 -31.37
CA VAL A 190 -6.79 6.03 -30.08
C VAL A 190 -5.61 6.99 -29.83
N PHE A 191 -4.51 6.87 -30.60
CA PHE A 191 -3.35 7.75 -30.53
C PHE A 191 -3.66 9.11 -31.15
N PHE A 192 -3.57 10.19 -30.36
CA PHE A 192 -3.91 11.52 -30.84
C PHE A 192 -2.81 12.14 -31.72
N ASN A 193 -3.21 13.04 -32.61
CA ASN A 193 -2.31 13.57 -33.62
C ASN A 193 -1.49 14.76 -33.09
N LEU A 194 -0.32 14.51 -32.50
CA LEU A 194 0.69 15.56 -32.29
C LEU A 194 1.11 16.17 -33.64
N PRO A 195 1.23 17.51 -33.75
CA PRO A 195 1.67 18.15 -34.98
C PRO A 195 3.11 17.74 -35.34
N LYS A 196 3.43 17.63 -36.63
CA LYS A 196 4.78 17.25 -37.13
C LYS A 196 5.94 18.10 -36.58
N GLY A 197 5.66 19.25 -35.95
CA GLY A 197 6.62 20.24 -35.47
C GLY A 197 6.76 20.34 -33.95
N VAL A 198 6.47 19.31 -33.15
CA VAL A 198 6.86 19.34 -31.74
C VAL A 198 8.39 19.36 -31.64
N LYS A 199 8.99 20.55 -31.46
CA LYS A 199 10.44 20.71 -31.25
C LYS A 199 10.83 20.26 -29.84
N ILE A 200 10.96 18.96 -29.62
CA ILE A 200 11.57 18.43 -28.40
C ILE A 200 13.04 18.13 -28.70
N ASN A 201 13.94 18.84 -28.02
CA ASN A 201 15.37 18.52 -28.07
C ASN A 201 15.66 17.38 -27.09
N ILE A 202 15.47 16.15 -27.56
CA ILE A 202 15.71 14.93 -26.77
C ILE A 202 17.14 14.89 -26.22
N MET A 203 18.13 15.36 -26.99
CA MET A 203 19.53 15.39 -26.55
C MET A 203 19.76 16.34 -25.37
N SER A 204 19.10 17.49 -25.34
CA SER A 204 19.14 18.40 -24.18
C SER A 204 18.53 17.74 -22.93
N LEU A 205 17.38 17.06 -23.07
CA LEU A 205 16.75 16.34 -21.96
C LEU A 205 17.67 15.24 -21.42
N ILE A 206 18.29 14.46 -22.31
CA ILE A 206 19.26 13.42 -21.94
C ILE A 206 20.48 14.02 -21.24
N SER A 207 20.99 15.16 -21.73
CA SER A 207 22.11 15.85 -21.10
C SER A 207 21.81 16.21 -19.65
N HIS A 208 20.62 16.77 -19.39
CA HIS A 208 20.19 17.06 -18.02
C HIS A 208 20.09 15.78 -17.18
N LEU A 209 19.45 14.73 -17.70
CA LEU A 209 19.33 13.47 -16.96
C LEU A 209 20.69 12.83 -16.65
N LYS A 210 21.67 12.94 -17.55
CA LYS A 210 23.04 12.48 -17.31
C LYS A 210 23.73 13.29 -16.20
N GLU A 211 23.60 14.61 -16.23
CA GLU A 211 24.15 15.49 -15.20
C GLU A 211 23.55 15.19 -13.82
N ILE A 212 22.23 15.02 -13.75
CA ILE A 212 21.52 14.67 -12.53
C ILE A 212 21.97 13.30 -12.02
N TYR A 213 22.06 12.30 -12.91
CA TYR A 213 22.48 10.96 -12.55
C TYR A 213 23.91 10.91 -12.01
N ALA A 214 24.79 11.80 -12.47
CA ALA A 214 26.18 11.87 -12.01
C ALA A 214 26.36 12.47 -10.60
N SER A 215 25.30 13.03 -9.99
CA SER A 215 25.36 13.69 -8.69
C SER A 215 24.31 13.15 -7.73
N GLY A 216 24.75 12.49 -6.64
CA GLY A 216 23.84 11.95 -5.62
C GLY A 216 22.91 13.00 -5.00
N LYS A 217 23.40 14.24 -4.79
CA LYS A 217 22.58 15.36 -4.31
C LYS A 217 21.48 15.73 -5.30
N LEU A 218 21.81 15.84 -6.60
CA LEU A 218 20.83 16.18 -7.63
C LEU A 218 19.86 15.02 -7.86
N LYS A 219 20.31 13.78 -7.77
CA LYS A 219 19.48 12.57 -7.83
C LYS A 219 18.42 12.57 -6.72
N ASN A 220 18.82 12.85 -5.47
CA ASN A 220 17.87 12.97 -4.36
C ASN A 220 16.87 14.10 -4.62
N GLN A 221 17.33 15.30 -5.00
CA GLN A 221 16.43 16.42 -5.34
C GLN A 221 15.47 16.09 -6.50
N PHE A 222 15.95 15.31 -7.48
CA PHE A 222 15.18 14.87 -8.64
C PHE A 222 14.06 13.89 -8.28
N LEU A 223 14.33 12.99 -7.32
CA LEU A 223 13.40 11.99 -6.80
C LEU A 223 12.43 12.57 -5.75
N GLU A 224 12.96 13.34 -4.80
CA GLU A 224 12.25 13.99 -3.68
C GLU A 224 11.46 15.23 -4.11
N GLY A 225 11.36 15.50 -5.41
CA GLY A 225 10.72 16.69 -5.97
C GLY A 225 9.20 16.79 -5.75
N TYR A 226 8.64 16.13 -4.73
CA TYR A 226 7.28 16.28 -4.24
C TYR A 226 7.28 16.92 -2.84
N ILE A 227 6.44 17.94 -2.68
CA ILE A 227 6.20 18.72 -1.46
C ILE A 227 7.34 19.69 -1.12
N GLN A 228 7.31 20.87 -1.76
CA GLN A 228 7.73 22.05 -1.01
C GLN A 228 6.73 22.24 0.13
N ASN A 229 7.20 22.05 1.36
CA ASN A 229 6.53 22.58 2.53
C ASN A 229 6.36 24.09 2.31
N TYR A 230 5.11 24.53 2.08
CA TYR A 230 4.80 25.91 1.70
C TYR A 230 5.18 26.92 2.80
N ALA A 231 5.57 26.44 3.99
CA ALA A 231 5.97 27.21 5.15
C ALA A 231 7.18 28.15 4.91
N ASN A 232 8.06 27.86 3.94
CA ASN A 232 9.29 28.63 3.70
C ASN A 232 9.27 29.52 2.44
N LEU A 233 8.09 29.82 1.88
CA LEU A 233 7.96 30.49 0.57
C LEU A 233 7.88 32.02 0.68
N HIS A 234 8.43 32.73 -0.32
CA HIS A 234 8.30 34.20 -0.46
C HIS A 234 6.82 34.65 -0.42
N SER A 235 6.56 35.82 0.15
CA SER A 235 5.21 36.39 0.38
C SER A 235 4.30 36.40 -0.86
N THR A 236 4.84 36.63 -2.06
CA THR A 236 4.07 36.58 -3.32
C THR A 236 3.56 35.19 -3.68
N LEU A 237 4.35 34.15 -3.37
CA LEU A 237 3.96 32.75 -3.58
C LEU A 237 2.96 32.33 -2.51
N GLN A 238 3.18 32.69 -1.24
CA GLN A 238 2.26 32.44 -0.13
C GLN A 238 0.85 33.00 -0.40
N ASN A 239 0.74 34.24 -0.89
CA ASN A 239 -0.55 34.88 -1.25
C ASN A 239 -1.24 34.27 -2.48
N SER A 240 -0.55 33.40 -3.22
CA SER A 240 -1.05 32.76 -4.44
C SER A 240 -1.30 31.27 -4.25
N VAL A 241 -0.83 30.64 -3.17
CA VAL A 241 -1.05 29.21 -2.84
C VAL A 241 -2.52 28.78 -2.96
N PRO A 242 -3.52 29.55 -2.49
CA PRO A 242 -4.92 29.12 -2.61
C PRO A 242 -5.36 28.87 -4.06
N LEU A 243 -4.89 29.70 -5.01
CA LEU A 243 -5.21 29.51 -6.44
C LEU A 243 -4.57 28.25 -7.03
N TYR A 244 -3.40 27.86 -6.51
CA TYR A 244 -2.70 26.65 -6.93
C TYR A 244 -3.40 25.40 -6.41
N ILE A 245 -3.72 25.37 -5.11
CA ILE A 245 -4.45 24.27 -4.46
C ILE A 245 -5.83 24.11 -5.12
N GLU A 246 -6.60 25.19 -5.25
CA GLU A 246 -7.93 25.14 -5.89
C GLU A 246 -7.85 24.64 -7.34
N ALA A 247 -6.79 24.96 -8.08
CA ALA A 247 -6.60 24.42 -9.42
C ALA A 247 -6.32 22.91 -9.41
N GLN A 248 -5.56 22.41 -8.45
CA GLN A 248 -5.33 20.97 -8.27
C GLN A 248 -6.62 20.27 -7.88
N ASP A 249 -7.40 20.82 -6.95
CA ASP A 249 -8.67 20.22 -6.51
C ASP A 249 -9.70 20.21 -7.63
N LEU A 250 -9.86 21.32 -8.36
CA LEU A 250 -10.71 21.36 -9.55
C LEU A 250 -10.23 20.39 -10.65
N HIS A 251 -8.92 20.16 -10.77
CA HIS A 251 -8.38 19.19 -11.72
C HIS A 251 -8.69 17.77 -11.31
N ARG A 252 -8.46 17.47 -10.02
CA ARG A 252 -8.87 16.23 -9.37
C ARG A 252 -10.34 16.05 -9.70
N GLU A 253 -11.25 16.94 -9.34
CA GLU A 253 -12.71 16.87 -9.61
C GLU A 253 -13.12 16.74 -11.11
N GLY A 254 -12.18 16.71 -12.06
CA GLY A 254 -12.43 16.58 -13.49
C GLY A 254 -12.92 17.88 -14.13
N LYS A 255 -13.03 18.97 -13.36
CA LYS A 255 -13.44 20.31 -13.81
C LYS A 255 -12.27 21.03 -14.49
N ASN A 256 -11.62 20.36 -15.45
CA ASN A 256 -10.35 20.77 -16.06
C ASN A 256 -10.39 22.18 -16.70
N LYS A 257 -11.54 22.61 -17.23
CA LYS A 257 -11.68 23.98 -17.78
C LYS A 257 -11.60 25.06 -16.69
N LYS A 258 -12.19 24.81 -15.52
CA LYS A 258 -12.11 25.72 -14.36
C LYS A 258 -10.71 25.65 -13.75
N ALA A 259 -10.17 24.45 -13.54
CA ALA A 259 -8.80 24.25 -13.10
C ALA A 259 -7.79 25.05 -13.94
N LEU A 260 -7.96 25.02 -15.28
CA LEU A 260 -7.13 25.78 -16.20
C LEU A 260 -7.20 27.30 -15.98
N LEU A 261 -8.36 27.86 -15.62
CA LEU A 261 -8.49 29.28 -15.27
C LEU A 261 -7.71 29.64 -14.02
N HIS A 262 -7.81 28.82 -12.96
CA HIS A 262 -7.16 29.07 -11.68
C HIS A 262 -5.64 28.90 -11.79
N ILE A 263 -5.17 27.83 -12.45
CA ILE A 263 -3.72 27.64 -12.66
C ILE A 263 -3.11 28.74 -13.53
N ASN A 264 -3.84 29.24 -14.54
CA ASN A 264 -3.36 30.37 -15.35
C ASN A 264 -3.25 31.66 -14.53
N LYS A 265 -4.21 31.93 -13.64
CA LYS A 265 -4.12 33.07 -12.70
C LYS A 265 -2.94 32.91 -11.75
N PHE A 266 -2.73 31.70 -11.23
CA PHE A 266 -1.59 31.38 -10.37
C PHE A 266 -0.25 31.61 -11.07
N ILE A 267 -0.05 31.00 -12.25
CA ILE A 267 1.19 31.16 -13.04
C ILE A 267 1.42 32.63 -13.41
N LYS A 268 0.38 33.42 -13.66
CA LYS A 268 0.53 34.86 -13.92
C LYS A 268 1.12 35.60 -12.71
N LYS A 269 0.78 35.20 -11.49
CA LYS A 269 1.33 35.76 -10.25
C LYS A 269 2.71 35.18 -9.91
N VAL A 270 2.93 33.90 -10.20
CA VAL A 270 4.18 33.18 -9.89
C VAL A 270 4.76 32.49 -11.14
N PRO A 271 5.30 33.25 -12.10
CA PRO A 271 5.68 32.73 -13.41
C PRO A 271 6.93 31.85 -13.42
N LYS A 272 7.69 31.80 -12.32
CA LYS A 272 8.91 30.98 -12.18
C LYS A 272 8.70 29.71 -11.34
N PHE A 273 7.46 29.41 -10.94
CA PHE A 273 7.16 28.23 -10.14
C PHE A 273 6.94 27.01 -11.04
N ALA A 274 7.97 26.17 -11.16
CA ALA A 274 7.96 24.96 -11.99
C ALA A 274 6.74 24.05 -11.75
N PRO A 275 6.34 23.70 -10.50
CA PRO A 275 5.18 22.84 -10.26
C PRO A 275 3.86 23.41 -10.83
N GLY A 276 3.72 24.74 -10.91
CA GLY A 276 2.58 25.39 -11.56
C GLY A 276 2.42 24.96 -13.02
N PHE A 277 3.53 24.85 -13.75
CA PHE A 277 3.53 24.37 -15.13
C PHE A 277 3.30 22.87 -15.23
N ILE A 278 3.74 22.07 -14.25
CA ILE A 278 3.42 20.63 -14.16
C ILE A 278 1.91 20.45 -14.06
N THR A 279 1.28 21.08 -13.07
CA THR A 279 -0.18 21.04 -12.85
C THR A 279 -0.94 21.53 -14.07
N LYS A 280 -0.50 22.62 -14.70
CA LYS A 280 -1.12 23.09 -15.95
C LYS A 280 -0.98 22.05 -17.07
N GLY A 281 0.16 21.38 -17.19
CA GLY A 281 0.39 20.31 -18.15
C GLY A 281 -0.58 19.13 -17.95
N GLU A 282 -0.75 18.67 -16.71
CA GLU A 282 -1.70 17.61 -16.34
C GLU A 282 -3.15 18.00 -16.63
N ILE A 283 -3.54 19.24 -16.30
CA ILE A 283 -4.87 19.80 -16.63
C ILE A 283 -5.08 19.79 -18.14
N LEU A 284 -4.08 20.22 -18.92
CA LEU A 284 -4.14 20.21 -20.39
C LEU A 284 -4.22 18.79 -20.96
N MET A 285 -3.52 17.81 -20.36
CA MET A 285 -3.70 16.40 -20.70
C MET A 285 -5.14 15.94 -20.44
N GLY A 286 -5.72 16.32 -19.29
CA GLY A 286 -7.13 16.05 -18.97
C GLY A 286 -8.12 16.73 -19.93
N LEU A 287 -7.71 17.81 -20.60
CA LEU A 287 -8.47 18.46 -21.68
C LEU A 287 -8.14 17.91 -23.07
N LYS A 288 -7.30 16.87 -23.18
CA LYS A 288 -6.78 16.32 -24.44
C LYS A 288 -6.02 17.37 -25.28
N GLN A 289 -5.51 18.43 -24.65
CA GLN A 289 -4.70 19.50 -25.25
C GLN A 289 -3.20 19.20 -25.12
N TYR A 290 -2.79 18.08 -25.70
CA TYR A 290 -1.49 17.47 -25.45
C TYR A 290 -0.29 18.30 -25.93
N TYR A 291 -0.42 19.05 -27.03
CA TYR A 291 0.64 19.96 -27.48
C TYR A 291 0.91 21.07 -26.45
N GLY A 292 -0.16 21.63 -25.87
CA GLY A 292 -0.04 22.60 -24.78
C GLY A 292 0.59 21.97 -23.54
N ALA A 293 0.25 20.72 -23.23
CA ALA A 293 0.83 19.98 -22.10
C ALA A 293 2.35 19.78 -22.27
N ILE A 294 2.81 19.34 -23.45
CA ILE A 294 4.24 19.20 -23.77
C ILE A 294 4.97 20.52 -23.52
N ASN A 295 4.44 21.64 -24.01
CA ASN A 295 5.05 22.96 -23.81
C ASN A 295 5.13 23.34 -22.33
N CYS A 296 4.11 22.97 -21.54
CA CYS A 296 4.13 23.23 -20.10
C CYS A 296 5.19 22.38 -19.38
N PHE A 297 5.33 21.09 -19.72
CA PHE A 297 6.37 20.24 -19.12
C PHE A 297 7.77 20.67 -19.52
N LEU A 298 7.99 21.03 -20.79
CA LEU A 298 9.27 21.61 -21.23
C LEU A 298 9.57 22.93 -20.49
N LYS A 299 8.56 23.78 -20.27
CA LYS A 299 8.74 25.01 -19.50
C LYS A 299 9.06 24.72 -18.02
N SER A 300 8.44 23.70 -17.43
CA SER A 300 8.76 23.27 -16.07
C SER A 300 10.23 22.83 -15.97
N ILE A 301 10.72 22.05 -16.95
CA ILE A 301 12.11 21.59 -17.00
C ILE A 301 13.09 22.75 -17.18
N GLU A 302 12.74 23.73 -18.02
CA GLU A 302 13.54 24.95 -18.20
C GLU A 302 13.65 25.77 -16.91
N LEU A 303 12.56 25.87 -16.14
CA LEU A 303 12.53 26.59 -14.87
C LEU A 303 13.25 25.83 -13.76
N HIS A 304 13.08 24.51 -13.71
CA HIS A 304 13.67 23.65 -12.70
C HIS A 304 13.85 22.22 -13.26
N PRO A 305 15.07 21.84 -13.68
CA PRO A 305 15.32 20.54 -14.31
C PRO A 305 15.31 19.37 -13.33
N TYR A 306 15.37 19.65 -12.02
CA TYR A 306 15.47 18.64 -10.98
C TYR A 306 14.10 18.14 -10.49
N HIS A 307 13.12 18.00 -11.38
CA HIS A 307 11.85 17.32 -11.08
C HIS A 307 11.66 16.17 -12.06
N ILE A 308 11.38 14.97 -11.55
CA ILE A 308 11.20 13.78 -12.39
C ILE A 308 9.88 13.76 -13.18
N HIS A 309 8.79 14.26 -12.57
CA HIS A 309 7.42 14.20 -13.13
C HIS A 309 7.29 14.76 -14.57
N PRO A 310 7.82 15.96 -14.90
CA PRO A 310 7.77 16.48 -16.26
C PRO A 310 8.39 15.55 -17.30
N TYR A 311 9.49 14.86 -16.97
CA TYR A 311 10.15 13.93 -17.88
C TYR A 311 9.31 12.66 -18.07
N ILE A 312 8.70 12.13 -17.00
CA ILE A 312 7.76 10.99 -17.09
C ILE A 312 6.58 11.35 -18.00
N PHE A 313 5.92 12.49 -17.75
CA PHE A 313 4.78 12.91 -18.57
C PHE A 313 5.17 13.17 -20.03
N LEU A 314 6.34 13.75 -20.29
CA LEU A 314 6.85 13.91 -21.65
C LEU A 314 7.07 12.55 -22.33
N ALA A 315 7.67 11.58 -21.64
CA ALA A 315 7.90 10.25 -22.18
C ALA A 315 6.58 9.54 -22.55
N SER A 316 5.56 9.65 -21.69
CA SER A 316 4.23 9.09 -21.96
C SER A 316 3.53 9.81 -23.11
N LEU A 317 3.58 11.15 -23.16
CA LEU A 317 2.99 11.92 -24.26
C LEU A 317 3.68 11.66 -25.61
N LEU A 318 4.99 11.42 -25.61
CA LEU A 318 5.75 11.01 -26.79
C LEU A 318 5.26 9.64 -27.29
N GLN A 319 5.10 8.65 -26.40
CA GLN A 319 4.55 7.34 -26.77
C GLN A 319 3.12 7.49 -27.34
N MET A 320 2.24 8.19 -26.62
CA MET A 320 0.85 8.43 -27.06
C MET A 320 0.78 9.20 -28.39
N GLY A 321 1.81 9.99 -28.71
CA GLY A 321 1.90 10.69 -29.98
C GLY A 321 2.48 9.87 -31.14
N GLY A 322 2.97 8.66 -30.88
CA GLY A 322 3.67 7.80 -31.84
C GLY A 322 5.16 8.13 -32.05
N TYR A 323 5.79 8.84 -31.11
CA TYR A 323 7.23 9.18 -31.13
C TYR A 323 8.03 8.12 -30.35
N PHE A 324 8.04 6.89 -30.87
CA PHE A 324 8.52 5.72 -30.13
C PHE A 324 10.03 5.75 -29.87
N HIS A 325 10.85 6.32 -30.78
CA HIS A 325 12.29 6.43 -30.53
C HIS A 325 12.57 7.39 -29.37
N SER A 326 11.96 8.57 -29.41
CA SER A 326 12.11 9.61 -28.39
C SER A 326 11.63 9.11 -27.02
N SER A 327 10.47 8.47 -26.98
CA SER A 327 9.93 7.89 -25.75
C SER A 327 10.81 6.76 -25.22
N ALA A 328 11.28 5.83 -26.07
CA ALA A 328 12.15 4.73 -25.65
C ALA A 328 13.45 5.24 -25.01
N ILE A 329 14.12 6.23 -25.63
CA ILE A 329 15.37 6.79 -25.08
C ILE A 329 15.10 7.46 -23.73
N LEU A 330 14.09 8.32 -23.66
CA LEU A 330 13.78 9.05 -22.44
C LEU A 330 13.37 8.11 -21.29
N THR A 331 12.53 7.12 -21.59
CA THR A 331 12.10 6.08 -20.63
C THR A 331 13.30 5.26 -20.13
N SER A 332 14.25 4.93 -21.01
CA SER A 332 15.47 4.19 -20.64
C SER A 332 16.35 4.95 -19.65
N TYR A 333 16.40 6.28 -19.73
CA TYR A 333 17.08 7.10 -18.73
C TYR A 333 16.29 7.20 -17.42
N LEU A 334 14.96 7.36 -17.49
CA LEU A 334 14.11 7.44 -16.30
C LEU A 334 14.14 6.18 -15.44
N LEU A 335 14.18 5.00 -16.06
CA LEU A 335 14.32 3.72 -15.36
C LEU A 335 15.59 3.61 -14.52
N LYS A 336 16.64 4.38 -14.81
CA LYS A 336 17.85 4.41 -13.97
C LYS A 336 17.60 5.10 -12.62
N PHE A 337 16.62 5.99 -12.55
CA PHE A 337 16.22 6.69 -11.34
C PHE A 337 15.14 5.92 -10.58
N THR A 338 14.23 5.27 -11.31
CA THR A 338 13.08 4.54 -10.77
C THR A 338 13.06 3.11 -11.30
N PRO A 339 13.98 2.23 -10.84
CA PRO A 339 14.18 0.89 -11.39
C PRO A 339 13.08 -0.10 -11.01
N PHE A 340 12.08 0.31 -10.23
CA PHE A 340 10.91 -0.48 -9.84
C PHE A 340 9.59 0.13 -10.34
N ASP A 341 9.64 1.09 -11.27
CA ASP A 341 8.42 1.68 -11.82
C ASP A 341 7.81 0.76 -12.89
N PHE A 342 6.70 0.11 -12.54
CA PHE A 342 5.92 -0.74 -13.43
C PHE A 342 5.54 -0.05 -14.74
N ASN A 343 5.08 1.20 -14.68
CA ASN A 343 4.57 1.92 -15.84
C ASN A 343 5.70 2.18 -16.84
N LEU A 344 6.88 2.57 -16.38
CA LEU A 344 8.03 2.82 -17.25
C LEU A 344 8.53 1.55 -17.95
N TYR A 345 8.46 0.39 -17.29
CA TYR A 345 8.78 -0.88 -17.95
C TYR A 345 7.78 -1.26 -19.02
N VAL A 346 6.48 -1.12 -18.75
CA VAL A 346 5.43 -1.33 -19.75
C VAL A 346 5.57 -0.33 -20.91
N GLN A 347 5.86 0.92 -20.61
CA GLN A 347 6.10 1.99 -21.59
C GLN A 347 7.29 1.65 -22.49
N LEU A 348 8.43 1.24 -21.91
CA LEU A 348 9.62 0.86 -22.68
C LEU A 348 9.36 -0.40 -23.52
N ALA A 349 8.68 -1.41 -22.96
CA ALA A 349 8.29 -2.61 -23.68
C ALA A 349 7.43 -2.29 -24.91
N PHE A 350 6.42 -1.44 -24.73
CA PHE A 350 5.52 -1.02 -25.81
C PHE A 350 6.29 -0.29 -26.93
N ASN A 351 7.10 0.70 -26.56
CA ASN A 351 7.91 1.45 -27.52
C ASN A 351 8.84 0.51 -28.31
N LEU A 352 9.55 -0.39 -27.64
CA LEU A 352 10.47 -1.33 -28.29
C LEU A 352 9.74 -2.38 -29.14
N TYR A 353 8.55 -2.82 -28.73
CA TYR A 353 7.68 -3.67 -29.52
C TYR A 353 7.31 -3.00 -30.85
N GLN A 354 6.81 -1.76 -30.80
CA GLN A 354 6.47 -0.97 -31.99
C GLN A 354 7.69 -0.69 -32.89
N LEU A 355 8.88 -0.57 -32.30
CA LEU A 355 10.16 -0.44 -33.01
C LEU A 355 10.76 -1.77 -33.49
N ARG A 356 10.09 -2.92 -33.25
CA ARG A 356 10.56 -4.27 -33.58
C ARG A 356 11.92 -4.61 -32.97
N LYS A 357 12.11 -4.20 -31.71
CA LYS A 357 13.28 -4.48 -30.88
C LYS A 357 12.91 -5.49 -29.78
N LYS A 358 13.92 -6.00 -29.06
CA LYS A 358 13.69 -6.90 -27.92
C LYS A 358 12.92 -6.16 -26.83
N TYR A 359 11.75 -6.67 -26.44
CA TYR A 359 10.86 -6.01 -25.48
C TYR A 359 10.41 -6.92 -24.31
N LYS A 360 10.32 -8.24 -24.51
CA LYS A 360 9.75 -9.18 -23.52
C LYS A 360 10.41 -9.11 -22.14
N ILE A 361 11.71 -8.86 -22.05
CA ILE A 361 12.42 -8.76 -20.76
C ILE A 361 11.88 -7.64 -19.86
N TYR A 362 11.44 -6.52 -20.46
CA TYR A 362 10.85 -5.40 -19.70
C TYR A 362 9.45 -5.76 -19.18
N LEU A 363 8.67 -6.51 -19.97
CA LEU A 363 7.41 -7.08 -19.49
C LEU A 363 7.66 -8.10 -18.37
N LYS A 364 8.72 -8.91 -18.44
CA LYS A 364 9.07 -9.84 -17.37
C LYS A 364 9.38 -9.12 -16.06
N ILE A 365 10.11 -8.01 -16.09
CA ILE A 365 10.27 -7.16 -14.90
C ILE A 365 8.91 -6.65 -14.42
N ALA A 366 8.12 -5.99 -15.29
CA ALA A 366 6.81 -5.49 -14.90
C ALA A 366 5.91 -6.58 -14.29
N GLY A 367 6.05 -7.81 -14.76
CA GLY A 367 5.36 -9.01 -14.28
C GLY A 367 5.82 -9.53 -12.93
N LEU A 368 7.10 -9.38 -12.60
CA LEU A 368 7.60 -9.64 -11.25
C LEU A 368 7.12 -8.58 -10.25
N LEU A 369 7.02 -7.33 -10.70
CA LEU A 369 6.60 -6.21 -9.87
C LEU A 369 5.09 -6.24 -9.59
N GLU A 370 4.27 -6.38 -10.64
CA GLU A 370 2.80 -6.37 -10.55
C GLU A 370 2.17 -7.37 -11.55
N PRO A 371 2.14 -8.68 -11.21
CA PRO A 371 1.75 -9.76 -12.15
C PRO A 371 0.31 -9.63 -12.66
N GLN A 372 -0.64 -9.42 -11.75
CA GLN A 372 -2.06 -9.28 -12.09
C GLN A 372 -2.31 -8.08 -12.99
N ARG A 373 -1.69 -6.94 -12.65
CA ARG A 373 -1.83 -5.70 -13.43
C ARG A 373 -1.24 -5.84 -14.81
N LEU A 374 -0.09 -6.51 -14.94
CA LEU A 374 0.50 -6.78 -16.24
C LEU A 374 -0.41 -7.67 -17.08
N ILE A 375 -0.88 -8.80 -16.55
CA ILE A 375 -1.73 -9.72 -17.31
C ILE A 375 -3.00 -9.01 -17.78
N ASN A 376 -3.63 -8.22 -16.91
CA ASN A 376 -4.78 -7.40 -17.28
C ASN A 376 -4.44 -6.42 -18.41
N PHE A 377 -3.32 -5.70 -18.27
CA PHE A 377 -2.84 -4.76 -19.30
C PHE A 377 -2.61 -5.45 -20.64
N LEU A 378 -1.92 -6.59 -20.64
CA LEU A 378 -1.55 -7.32 -21.85
C LEU A 378 -2.76 -7.93 -22.56
N LYS A 379 -3.77 -8.39 -21.81
CA LYS A 379 -4.99 -8.98 -22.38
C LYS A 379 -5.91 -7.93 -22.98
N ASN A 380 -6.06 -6.78 -22.32
CA ASN A 380 -7.13 -5.82 -22.65
C ASN A 380 -6.63 -4.56 -23.40
N PHE A 381 -5.37 -4.16 -23.21
CA PHE A 381 -4.88 -2.86 -23.67
C PHE A 381 -3.65 -2.94 -24.59
N TRP A 382 -3.04 -4.12 -24.74
CA TRP A 382 -1.87 -4.28 -25.60
C TRP A 382 -2.24 -4.17 -27.08
N VAL A 383 -1.74 -3.11 -27.73
CA VAL A 383 -1.92 -2.90 -29.18
C VAL A 383 -1.00 -3.86 -29.94
N ARG A 384 -1.60 -4.78 -30.71
CA ARG A 384 -0.88 -5.82 -31.46
C ARG A 384 -0.54 -5.40 -32.89
N GLU A 385 -1.17 -4.34 -33.37
CA GLU A 385 -0.97 -3.79 -34.70
C GLU A 385 0.28 -2.91 -34.75
N GLN A 386 0.91 -2.85 -35.92
CA GLN A 386 2.04 -1.95 -36.15
C GLN A 386 1.55 -0.51 -36.32
N ILE A 387 2.08 0.39 -35.51
CA ILE A 387 1.89 1.83 -35.62
C ILE A 387 3.12 2.45 -36.28
N GLU A 388 2.92 3.32 -37.27
CA GLU A 388 4.02 4.03 -37.91
C GLU A 388 4.64 5.08 -36.96
N SER A 389 5.92 4.91 -36.61
CA SER A 389 6.64 5.90 -35.79
C SER A 389 6.70 7.26 -36.49
N LYS A 390 6.34 8.33 -35.79
CA LYS A 390 6.42 9.71 -36.29
C LYS A 390 7.84 10.28 -36.24
N ASP A 391 8.69 9.70 -35.39
CA ASP A 391 10.11 10.01 -35.32
C ASP A 391 10.99 8.90 -35.87
N SER A 392 12.19 9.30 -36.23
CA SER A 392 13.30 8.42 -36.59
C SER A 392 14.58 8.98 -36.01
N LEU A 393 15.57 8.11 -35.83
CA LEU A 393 16.90 8.50 -35.37
C LEU A 393 17.51 9.61 -36.26
N ASP A 394 17.36 9.47 -37.58
CA ASP A 394 17.83 10.46 -38.55
C ASP A 394 17.17 11.84 -38.35
N ARG A 395 15.85 11.90 -38.10
CA ARG A 395 15.14 13.17 -37.82
C ARG A 395 15.54 13.80 -36.49
N LEU A 396 15.92 12.98 -35.52
CA LEU A 396 16.37 13.44 -34.20
C LEU A 396 17.85 13.85 -34.20
N SER A 397 18.58 13.65 -35.30
CA SER A 397 20.04 13.80 -35.35
C SER A 397 20.74 12.92 -34.30
N ILE A 398 20.18 11.74 -34.03
CA ILE A 398 20.73 10.77 -33.09
C ILE A 398 21.40 9.65 -33.89
N GLU A 399 22.66 9.38 -33.57
CA GLU A 399 23.40 8.30 -34.22
C GLU A 399 22.78 6.94 -33.88
N LYS A 400 22.73 6.06 -34.88
CA LYS A 400 22.22 4.69 -34.71
C LYS A 400 23.00 3.92 -33.65
N GLU A 401 24.31 4.15 -33.56
CA GLU A 401 25.16 3.51 -32.55
C GLU A 401 24.83 4.01 -31.15
N PHE A 402 24.64 5.31 -30.95
CA PHE A 402 24.19 5.87 -29.66
C PHE A 402 22.88 5.24 -29.17
N PHE A 403 21.87 5.13 -30.04
CA PHE A 403 20.60 4.49 -29.66
C PHE A 403 20.80 3.02 -29.30
N LYS A 404 21.62 2.29 -30.07
CA LYS A 404 21.93 0.89 -29.83
C LYS A 404 22.68 0.69 -28.50
N GLU A 405 23.67 1.52 -28.21
CA GLU A 405 24.41 1.54 -26.94
C GLU A 405 23.47 1.82 -25.77
N ASN A 406 22.58 2.81 -25.89
CA ASN A 406 21.61 3.15 -24.84
C ASN A 406 20.65 1.98 -24.56
N VAL A 407 20.06 1.39 -25.60
CA VAL A 407 19.19 0.21 -25.49
C VAL A 407 19.96 -0.99 -24.92
N GLN A 408 21.23 -1.16 -25.27
CA GLN A 408 22.06 -2.24 -24.74
C GLN A 408 22.38 -2.04 -23.25
N GLN A 409 22.71 -0.81 -22.83
CA GLN A 409 22.96 -0.50 -21.42
C GLN A 409 21.72 -0.77 -20.56
N ILE A 410 20.55 -0.28 -20.97
CA ILE A 410 19.31 -0.52 -20.21
C ILE A 410 18.91 -2.00 -20.24
N TYR A 411 19.19 -2.72 -21.34
CA TYR A 411 18.97 -4.16 -21.41
C TYR A 411 19.86 -4.92 -20.42
N LEU A 412 21.15 -4.58 -20.30
CA LEU A 412 22.07 -5.20 -19.34
C LEU A 412 21.63 -4.93 -17.90
N PHE A 413 21.30 -3.67 -17.59
CA PHE A 413 20.74 -3.28 -16.29
C PHE A 413 19.47 -4.07 -15.95
N THR A 414 18.51 -4.11 -16.87
CA THR A 414 17.22 -4.82 -16.72
C THR A 414 17.43 -6.32 -16.55
N THR A 415 18.36 -6.91 -17.30
CA THR A 415 18.66 -8.34 -17.19
C THR A 415 19.25 -8.66 -15.83
N HIS A 416 20.17 -7.83 -15.33
CA HIS A 416 20.76 -8.03 -14.02
C HIS A 416 19.70 -7.90 -12.92
N LEU A 417 18.88 -6.84 -12.97
CA LEU A 417 17.76 -6.64 -12.04
C LEU A 417 16.80 -7.84 -12.07
N PHE A 418 16.42 -8.30 -13.26
CA PHE A 418 15.52 -9.43 -13.43
C PHE A 418 16.07 -10.69 -12.76
N THR A 419 17.34 -11.00 -12.97
CA THR A 419 17.97 -12.16 -12.34
C THR A 419 18.04 -12.05 -10.82
N THR A 420 18.24 -10.84 -10.29
CA THR A 420 18.27 -10.60 -8.84
C THR A 420 16.88 -10.74 -8.24
N LEU A 421 15.86 -10.12 -8.84
CA LEU A 421 14.48 -10.18 -8.34
C LEU A 421 13.88 -11.58 -8.43
N LEU A 422 14.14 -12.32 -9.52
CA LEU A 422 13.66 -13.70 -9.66
C LEU A 422 14.26 -14.63 -8.60
N LYS A 423 15.54 -14.44 -8.27
CA LYS A 423 16.20 -15.19 -7.18
C LYS A 423 15.60 -14.83 -5.82
N LEU A 424 15.34 -13.56 -5.56
CA LEU A 424 14.68 -13.11 -4.33
C LEU A 424 13.27 -13.70 -4.21
N GLU A 425 12.46 -13.61 -5.26
CA GLU A 425 11.11 -14.21 -5.32
C GLU A 425 11.15 -15.71 -4.97
N HIS A 426 12.10 -16.44 -5.53
CA HIS A 426 12.30 -17.86 -5.25
C HIS A 426 12.71 -18.15 -3.80
N LEU A 427 13.57 -17.31 -3.21
CA LEU A 427 13.98 -17.43 -1.82
C LEU A 427 12.81 -17.15 -0.86
N ILE A 428 12.04 -16.09 -1.12
CA ILE A 428 10.84 -15.72 -0.35
C ILE A 428 9.77 -16.82 -0.43
N LYS A 429 9.56 -17.43 -1.60
CA LYS A 429 8.62 -18.56 -1.74
C LYS A 429 9.05 -19.81 -0.97
N LYS A 430 10.35 -19.95 -0.70
CA LYS A 430 10.92 -21.10 0.03
C LYS A 430 11.07 -20.85 1.53
N SER A 431 11.01 -19.60 2.00
CA SER A 431 11.02 -19.32 3.43
C SER A 431 9.76 -19.88 4.08
N THR A 432 9.92 -20.62 5.17
CA THR A 432 8.78 -21.14 5.94
C THR A 432 8.08 -19.99 6.66
N PRO A 433 6.74 -19.85 6.57
CA PRO A 433 5.99 -18.83 7.28
C PRO A 433 5.92 -19.24 8.75
N LYS A 434 6.95 -18.93 9.54
CA LYS A 434 6.91 -19.16 10.98
C LYS A 434 6.77 -17.87 11.78
N ILE A 435 7.31 -16.75 11.30
CA ILE A 435 7.32 -15.48 12.04
C ILE A 435 7.21 -14.32 11.03
N GLN A 436 6.26 -13.41 11.25
CA GLN A 436 6.14 -12.17 10.46
C GLN A 436 7.36 -11.27 10.73
N PHE A 437 7.84 -10.51 9.73
CA PHE A 437 9.05 -9.68 9.85
C PHE A 437 9.07 -8.85 11.15
N TYR A 438 7.96 -8.19 11.50
CA TYR A 438 7.86 -7.39 12.73
C TYR A 438 8.03 -8.22 14.01
N ASN A 439 7.44 -9.41 14.06
CA ASN A 439 7.58 -10.32 15.20
C ASN A 439 9.02 -10.84 15.33
N ALA A 440 9.67 -11.17 14.21
CA ALA A 440 11.06 -11.63 14.21
C ALA A 440 12.03 -10.50 14.60
N ASN A 441 11.71 -9.26 14.21
CA ASN A 441 12.50 -8.09 14.53
C ASN A 441 12.43 -7.68 16.01
N GLN A 442 11.32 -8.03 16.68
CA GLN A 442 11.11 -7.76 18.10
C GLN A 442 11.55 -8.91 19.02
N ASP A 443 11.92 -10.06 18.45
CA ASP A 443 12.32 -11.26 19.19
C ASP A 443 13.84 -11.45 19.12
N PRO A 444 14.61 -11.14 20.19
CA PRO A 444 16.05 -11.38 20.20
C PRO A 444 16.43 -12.86 20.07
N LEU A 445 15.56 -13.78 20.50
CA LEU A 445 15.82 -15.23 20.40
C LEU A 445 15.77 -15.71 18.95
N TYR A 446 15.13 -14.95 18.06
CA TYR A 446 15.19 -15.20 16.61
C TYR A 446 16.64 -15.18 16.08
N PHE A 447 17.46 -14.27 16.61
CA PHE A 447 18.85 -14.10 16.21
C PHE A 447 19.82 -14.90 17.08
N PHE A 448 19.49 -15.05 18.36
CA PHE A 448 20.30 -15.73 19.37
C PHE A 448 19.44 -16.77 20.10
N PRO A 449 19.26 -17.97 19.51
CA PRO A 449 18.32 -18.96 20.04
C PRO A 449 18.73 -19.53 21.40
N ASN A 450 20.01 -19.41 21.79
CA ASN A 450 20.53 -19.89 23.07
C ASN A 450 20.76 -18.71 24.03
N LYS A 451 20.08 -18.71 25.19
CA LYS A 451 20.23 -17.70 26.25
C LYS A 451 21.69 -17.49 26.71
N GLU A 452 22.54 -18.51 26.62
CA GLU A 452 23.96 -18.44 26.99
C GLU A 452 24.81 -17.63 26.00
N GLU A 453 24.34 -17.43 24.77
CA GLU A 453 25.03 -16.61 23.77
C GLU A 453 24.78 -15.10 23.98
N HIS A 454 23.92 -14.69 24.91
CA HIS A 454 23.56 -13.28 25.11
C HIS A 454 24.66 -12.52 25.86
N THR A 455 25.56 -11.91 25.08
CA THR A 455 26.61 -11.00 25.55
C THR A 455 26.28 -9.55 25.18
N LYS A 456 26.93 -8.56 25.81
CA LYS A 456 26.79 -7.12 25.44
C LYS A 456 26.96 -6.87 23.95
N LYS A 457 27.91 -7.59 23.33
CA LYS A 457 28.16 -7.56 21.89
C LYS A 457 26.93 -8.02 21.10
N ASN A 458 26.31 -9.11 21.51
CA ASN A 458 25.15 -9.68 20.81
C ASN A 458 23.91 -8.81 20.99
N HIS A 459 23.71 -8.19 22.15
CA HIS A 459 22.68 -7.19 22.35
C HIS A 459 22.88 -5.96 21.44
N PHE A 460 24.10 -5.41 21.38
CA PHE A 460 24.40 -4.31 20.45
C PHE A 460 24.13 -4.69 18.98
N ILE A 461 24.51 -5.91 18.58
CA ILE A 461 24.24 -6.41 17.22
C ILE A 461 22.72 -6.51 16.96
N TYR A 462 21.94 -6.97 17.93
CA TYR A 462 20.48 -7.05 17.81
C TYR A 462 19.86 -5.67 17.61
N GLU A 463 20.09 -4.71 18.51
CA GLU A 463 19.53 -3.35 18.41
C GLU A 463 19.93 -2.68 17.09
N LEU A 464 21.24 -2.75 16.76
CA LEU A 464 21.72 -2.23 15.48
C LEU A 464 21.04 -2.91 14.29
N THR A 465 20.78 -4.21 14.34
CA THR A 465 20.07 -4.93 13.27
C THR A 465 18.65 -4.44 13.12
N SER A 466 17.94 -4.26 14.23
CA SER A 466 16.54 -3.84 14.25
C SER A 466 16.39 -2.42 13.72
N ASP A 467 17.19 -1.47 14.23
CA ASP A 467 17.17 -0.07 13.81
C ASP A 467 17.63 0.08 12.37
N PHE A 468 18.66 -0.66 11.97
CA PHE A 468 19.15 -0.66 10.60
C PHE A 468 18.13 -1.23 9.61
N ALA A 469 17.49 -2.35 9.95
CA ALA A 469 16.47 -2.95 9.09
C ALA A 469 15.25 -2.03 8.93
N LEU A 470 14.76 -1.43 10.03
CA LEU A 470 13.66 -0.47 10.01
C LEU A 470 14.03 0.80 9.24
N SER A 471 15.22 1.34 9.45
CA SER A 471 15.72 2.51 8.72
C SER A 471 15.84 2.24 7.23
N LEU A 472 16.38 1.08 6.83
CA LEU A 472 16.42 0.67 5.43
C LEU A 472 15.00 0.52 4.87
N ILE A 473 14.09 -0.14 5.58
CA ILE A 473 12.70 -0.28 5.14
C ILE A 473 12.02 1.07 4.99
N ASN A 474 12.22 2.02 5.91
CA ASN A 474 11.63 3.35 5.80
C ASN A 474 12.20 4.13 4.61
N GLU A 475 13.50 4.01 4.37
CA GLU A 475 14.19 4.63 3.23
C GLU A 475 13.81 4.00 1.89
N PHE A 476 13.53 2.69 1.86
CA PHE A 476 13.04 1.99 0.68
C PHE A 476 11.51 2.04 0.54
N GLY A 477 10.79 2.26 1.63
CA GLY A 477 9.37 2.00 1.78
C GLY A 477 8.60 3.26 2.10
N THR A 478 8.30 4.07 1.09
CA THR A 478 6.96 4.65 0.88
C THR A 478 6.83 5.32 -0.50
N PRO A 479 5.73 5.09 -1.27
CA PRO A 479 4.83 3.94 -1.24
C PRO A 479 4.90 3.19 -2.59
N SER A 480 5.65 2.09 -2.64
CA SER A 480 5.33 1.03 -3.60
C SER A 480 5.30 -0.31 -2.86
N SER A 481 4.24 -1.07 -3.06
CA SER A 481 4.02 -2.43 -2.52
C SER A 481 5.19 -3.39 -2.79
N ILE A 482 5.97 -3.10 -3.83
CA ILE A 482 7.13 -3.87 -4.27
C ILE A 482 8.23 -3.91 -3.21
N PHE A 483 8.51 -2.79 -2.53
CA PHE A 483 9.58 -2.78 -1.53
C PHE A 483 9.22 -3.61 -0.30
N ASN A 484 7.97 -3.57 0.15
CA ASN A 484 7.50 -4.43 1.23
C ASN A 484 7.68 -5.91 0.87
N TYR A 485 7.37 -6.28 -0.37
CA TYR A 485 7.53 -7.66 -0.84
C TYR A 485 8.98 -8.17 -0.71
N TYR A 486 9.97 -7.39 -1.16
CA TYR A 486 11.37 -7.84 -1.15
C TYR A 486 12.12 -7.58 0.16
N PHE A 487 11.74 -6.55 0.93
CA PHE A 487 12.50 -6.10 2.11
C PHE A 487 11.79 -6.37 3.44
N GLN A 488 10.50 -6.70 3.49
CA GLN A 488 9.81 -7.06 4.75
C GLN A 488 9.67 -8.58 4.90
N ASN A 489 10.79 -9.28 4.87
CA ASN A 489 10.85 -10.72 5.12
C ASN A 489 12.03 -11.11 6.02
N ASP A 490 11.95 -12.30 6.59
CA ASP A 490 12.91 -12.83 7.56
C ASP A 490 14.32 -12.99 6.96
N LEU A 491 14.44 -13.24 5.66
CA LEU A 491 15.71 -13.32 4.93
C LEU A 491 16.40 -11.96 4.84
N PHE A 492 15.65 -10.87 4.66
CA PHE A 492 16.20 -9.52 4.69
C PHE A 492 16.69 -9.15 6.09
N LEU A 493 15.96 -9.55 7.12
CA LEU A 493 16.37 -9.36 8.50
C LEU A 493 17.68 -10.10 8.82
N LYS A 494 17.81 -11.35 8.36
CA LYS A 494 19.06 -12.13 8.42
C LYS A 494 20.20 -11.45 7.66
N PHE A 495 19.93 -10.79 6.54
CA PHE A 495 20.93 -10.00 5.82
C PHE A 495 21.40 -8.79 6.65
N CYS A 496 20.47 -8.04 7.26
CA CYS A 496 20.78 -6.94 8.18
C CYS A 496 21.63 -7.44 9.36
N MET A 497 21.28 -8.59 9.93
CA MET A 497 22.05 -9.22 11.01
C MET A 497 23.51 -9.49 10.64
N LYS A 498 23.76 -10.00 9.43
CA LYS A 498 25.12 -10.24 8.94
C LYS A 498 25.91 -8.94 8.84
N ILE A 499 25.28 -7.86 8.37
CA ILE A 499 25.90 -6.53 8.28
C ILE A 499 26.25 -6.01 9.67
N SER A 500 25.27 -5.94 10.57
CA SER A 500 25.46 -5.48 11.95
C SER A 500 26.56 -6.28 12.65
N THR A 501 26.59 -7.60 12.46
CA THR A 501 27.62 -8.49 13.01
C THR A 501 29.00 -8.15 12.44
N ALA A 502 29.12 -8.04 11.11
CA ALA A 502 30.39 -7.78 10.43
C ALA A 502 30.99 -6.43 10.86
N VAL A 503 30.16 -5.39 10.87
CA VAL A 503 30.61 -4.04 11.25
C VAL A 503 30.92 -3.94 12.73
N THR A 504 30.11 -4.55 13.61
CA THR A 504 30.40 -4.62 15.04
C THR A 504 31.71 -5.35 15.33
N ASN A 505 31.96 -6.48 14.67
CA ASN A 505 33.23 -7.21 14.81
C ASN A 505 34.42 -6.36 14.36
N LYS A 506 34.28 -5.63 13.25
CA LYS A 506 35.32 -4.72 12.76
C LYS A 506 35.61 -3.63 13.78
N LEU A 507 34.57 -3.02 14.35
CA LEU A 507 34.69 -2.00 15.39
C LEU A 507 35.49 -2.52 16.59
N ILE A 508 35.12 -3.68 17.14
CA ILE A 508 35.80 -4.31 18.28
C ILE A 508 37.28 -4.62 17.96
N ASN A 509 37.55 -5.20 16.79
CA ASN A 509 38.91 -5.61 16.40
C ASN A 509 39.82 -4.42 16.05
N SER A 510 39.24 -3.26 15.73
CA SER A 510 40.00 -2.08 15.32
C SER A 510 40.62 -1.29 16.49
N ASN A 511 40.38 -1.69 17.74
CA ASN A 511 40.79 -0.96 18.95
C ASN A 511 40.36 0.52 18.95
N LEU A 512 39.29 0.87 18.22
CA LEU A 512 38.76 2.23 18.20
C LEU A 512 38.20 2.57 19.58
N GLU A 513 38.65 3.68 20.16
CA GLU A 513 38.08 4.19 21.40
C GLU A 513 36.65 4.67 21.12
N ILE A 514 35.64 3.89 21.50
CA ILE A 514 34.23 4.22 21.24
C ILE A 514 33.84 5.58 21.85
N ASN A 515 34.46 5.94 22.99
CA ASN A 515 34.32 7.26 23.62
C ASN A 515 34.81 8.45 22.76
N SER A 516 35.59 8.20 21.71
CA SER A 516 36.02 9.22 20.75
C SER A 516 34.97 9.51 19.68
N LEU A 517 33.95 8.66 19.52
CA LEU A 517 32.90 8.77 18.50
C LEU A 517 31.67 9.58 18.98
N LYS A 518 31.87 10.55 19.88
CA LYS A 518 30.79 11.30 20.55
C LYS A 518 29.99 12.24 19.65
N THR A 519 30.46 12.51 18.44
CA THR A 519 29.74 13.33 17.46
C THR A 519 29.63 12.62 16.13
N ILE A 520 28.60 12.94 15.37
CA ILE A 520 28.43 12.39 14.01
C ILE A 520 29.59 12.82 13.09
N GLU A 521 30.20 13.98 13.32
CA GLU A 521 31.39 14.46 12.60
C GLU A 521 32.62 13.57 12.88
N THR A 522 32.89 13.29 14.15
CA THR A 522 33.95 12.35 14.54
C THR A 522 33.70 10.96 13.96
N LEU A 523 32.46 10.45 14.04
CA LEU A 523 32.09 9.16 13.45
C LEU A 523 32.35 9.14 11.94
N ASN A 524 31.89 10.15 11.21
CA ASN A 524 32.07 10.24 9.76
C ASN A 524 33.55 10.36 9.34
N SER A 525 34.36 11.03 10.16
CA SER A 525 35.80 11.18 9.91
C SER A 525 36.60 9.90 10.19
N THR A 526 36.14 9.06 11.12
CA THR A 526 36.84 7.85 11.57
C THR A 526 36.32 6.59 10.87
N ILE A 527 35.00 6.46 10.73
CA ILE A 527 34.31 5.35 10.05
C ILE A 527 33.92 5.82 8.64
N THR A 528 34.86 5.66 7.71
CA THR A 528 34.69 6.02 6.29
C THR A 528 33.90 4.95 5.53
N ASN A 529 33.44 5.28 4.32
CA ASN A 529 32.82 4.28 3.43
C ASN A 529 33.78 3.11 3.16
N ASP A 530 35.07 3.38 2.92
CA ASP A 530 36.09 2.34 2.70
C ASP A 530 36.25 1.41 3.91
N TRP A 531 36.15 1.96 5.13
CA TRP A 531 36.21 1.16 6.36
C TRP A 531 35.01 0.22 6.48
N ILE A 532 33.81 0.70 6.14
CA ILE A 532 32.59 -0.11 6.10
C ILE A 532 32.68 -1.14 4.97
N ASP A 533 33.14 -0.74 3.79
CA ASP A 533 33.33 -1.64 2.64
C ASP A 533 34.28 -2.80 2.97
N ASP A 534 35.39 -2.52 3.65
CA ASP A 534 36.33 -3.54 4.14
C ASP A 534 35.66 -4.47 5.17
N ALA A 535 34.80 -3.94 6.04
CA ALA A 535 34.00 -4.77 6.96
C ALA A 535 33.01 -5.68 6.22
N LEU A 536 32.50 -5.24 5.07
CA LEU A 536 31.47 -5.92 4.28
C LEU A 536 32.01 -6.74 3.10
N GLU A 537 33.33 -6.89 2.94
CA GLU A 537 33.96 -7.59 1.81
C GLU A 537 33.36 -8.98 1.57
N GLY A 538 33.14 -9.76 2.63
CA GLY A 538 32.56 -11.11 2.56
C GLY A 538 31.07 -11.16 2.19
N LEU A 539 30.39 -10.00 2.17
CA LEU A 539 28.96 -9.85 1.88
C LEU A 539 28.69 -9.21 0.51
N LYS A 540 29.72 -8.82 -0.25
CA LYS A 540 29.55 -8.22 -1.58
C LYS A 540 28.77 -9.09 -2.57
N GLU A 541 28.83 -10.41 -2.37
CA GLU A 541 28.10 -11.38 -3.19
C GLU A 541 26.66 -11.65 -2.70
N ASP A 542 26.27 -11.16 -1.52
CA ASP A 542 24.91 -11.30 -0.98
C ASP A 542 23.90 -10.59 -1.89
N ILE A 543 22.74 -11.21 -2.04
CA ILE A 543 21.76 -10.80 -3.04
C ILE A 543 21.15 -9.43 -2.74
N TYR A 544 20.95 -9.11 -1.47
CA TYR A 544 20.43 -7.81 -1.06
C TYR A 544 21.49 -6.73 -1.25
N PHE A 545 22.76 -7.03 -0.94
CA PHE A 545 23.87 -6.11 -1.20
C PHE A 545 24.01 -5.82 -2.69
N LYS A 546 23.99 -6.85 -3.55
CA LYS A 546 23.97 -6.68 -5.02
C LYS A 546 22.78 -5.85 -5.49
N LEU A 547 21.60 -6.07 -4.91
CA LEU A 547 20.42 -5.27 -5.24
C LEU A 547 20.64 -3.79 -4.90
N ILE A 548 21.15 -3.49 -3.70
CA ILE A 548 21.46 -2.13 -3.22
C ILE A 548 22.51 -1.45 -4.12
N VAL A 549 23.54 -2.19 -4.53
CA VAL A 549 24.57 -1.71 -5.47
C VAL A 549 23.97 -1.43 -6.85
N LEU A 550 23.15 -2.34 -7.36
CA LEU A 550 22.51 -2.21 -8.67
C LEU A 550 21.64 -0.97 -8.75
N ILE A 551 20.86 -0.69 -7.71
CA ILE A 551 19.98 0.49 -7.66
C ILE A 551 20.75 1.78 -7.32
N ASP A 552 22.07 1.69 -7.12
CA ASP A 552 22.97 2.81 -6.82
C ASP A 552 22.54 3.57 -5.56
N TRP A 553 22.32 2.80 -4.48
CA TRP A 553 21.95 3.28 -3.13
C TRP A 553 23.06 3.07 -2.08
N VAL A 554 24.26 2.65 -2.49
CA VAL A 554 25.37 2.28 -1.59
C VAL A 554 25.72 3.40 -0.59
N ASN A 555 25.81 4.65 -1.05
CA ASN A 555 26.11 5.79 -0.17
C ASN A 555 25.01 6.01 0.88
N LYS A 556 23.74 5.87 0.50
CA LYS A 556 22.62 5.98 1.44
C LYS A 556 22.64 4.83 2.44
N PHE A 557 22.86 3.62 1.97
CA PHE A 557 23.04 2.44 2.80
C PHE A 557 24.14 2.64 3.86
N PHE A 558 25.33 3.17 3.48
CA PHE A 558 26.39 3.48 4.45
C PHE A 558 26.03 4.62 5.41
N ASN A 559 25.32 5.64 4.95
CA ASN A 559 24.83 6.71 5.83
C ASN A 559 23.86 6.18 6.89
N ILE A 560 22.87 5.40 6.47
CA ILE A 560 21.88 4.79 7.35
C ILE A 560 22.59 3.94 8.41
N LEU A 561 23.55 3.11 7.99
CA LEU A 561 24.31 2.30 8.92
C LEU A 561 25.05 3.17 9.96
N ARG A 562 25.76 4.22 9.52
CA ARG A 562 26.46 5.15 10.42
C ARG A 562 25.53 5.88 11.38
N ILE A 563 24.36 6.33 10.92
CA ILE A 563 23.39 7.03 11.76
C ILE A 563 22.91 6.09 12.88
N ASN A 564 22.49 4.88 12.55
CA ASN A 564 22.08 3.90 13.57
C ASN A 564 23.22 3.55 14.54
N PHE A 565 24.46 3.43 14.04
CA PHE A 565 25.65 3.29 14.91
C PHE A 565 25.83 4.48 15.86
N TYR A 566 25.64 5.70 15.37
CA TYR A 566 25.78 6.92 16.17
C TYR A 566 24.74 6.98 17.27
N GLU A 567 23.47 6.76 16.93
CA GLU A 567 22.34 6.79 17.87
C GLU A 567 22.55 5.77 18.99
N LEU A 568 22.88 4.53 18.63
CA LEU A 568 23.15 3.48 19.61
C LEU A 568 24.38 3.78 20.50
N ILE A 569 25.39 4.51 20.00
CA ILE A 569 26.54 4.97 20.80
C ILE A 569 26.16 6.13 21.75
N GLN A 570 25.22 7.01 21.39
CA GLN A 570 24.76 8.09 22.25
C GLN A 570 23.90 7.58 23.41
N ASP A 571 23.04 6.60 23.12
CA ASP A 571 22.16 5.96 24.09
C ASP A 571 22.91 5.10 25.12
N CYS A 572 24.23 5.00 25.00
CA CYS A 572 25.12 4.38 25.98
C CYS A 572 25.27 5.14 27.30
N SER A 573 24.86 6.42 27.37
CA SER A 573 25.02 7.26 28.57
C SER A 573 24.16 6.83 29.78
N PRO A 574 22.94 6.26 29.63
CA PRO A 574 22.08 5.87 30.76
C PRO A 574 22.15 4.39 31.18
N CYS A 575 22.58 3.44 30.32
CA CYS A 575 22.75 2.02 30.68
C CYS A 575 24.09 1.43 30.15
N SER A 576 24.99 1.07 31.06
CA SER A 576 26.30 0.49 30.75
C SER A 576 26.27 -0.99 30.28
N GLU A 577 25.12 -1.66 30.38
CA GLU A 577 24.95 -3.06 29.99
C GLU A 577 24.47 -3.23 28.55
N GLN A 578 23.84 -2.20 27.99
CA GLN A 578 23.28 -2.18 26.64
C GLN A 578 24.30 -1.72 25.57
N CYS A 579 25.51 -1.31 25.98
CA CYS A 579 26.45 -0.62 25.10
C CYS A 579 27.86 -1.25 25.02
N LEU A 580 28.44 -1.24 23.80
CA LEU A 580 29.84 -1.63 23.53
C LEU A 580 30.88 -0.69 24.17
N ALA A 581 30.54 0.56 24.49
CA ALA A 581 31.46 1.61 24.97
C ALA A 581 31.94 1.45 26.43
N HIS A 582 31.20 0.71 27.27
CA HIS A 582 31.49 0.58 28.71
C HIS A 582 31.69 -0.89 29.14
N PRO A 583 32.86 -1.51 28.85
CA PRO A 583 33.22 -2.79 29.44
C PRO A 583 33.69 -2.55 30.88
N ASN A 584 32.78 -2.61 31.86
CA ASN A 584 33.20 -2.49 33.27
C ASN A 584 33.96 -3.76 33.70
N ALA A 585 35.13 -3.57 34.31
CA ALA A 585 36.12 -4.61 34.60
C ALA A 585 35.79 -5.55 35.79
N LEU A 586 34.57 -5.49 36.32
CA LEU A 586 34.13 -6.27 37.48
C LEU A 586 32.86 -7.03 37.10
N TYR A 587 33.03 -8.29 36.68
CA TYR A 587 31.93 -9.21 36.45
C TYR A 587 31.30 -9.63 37.78
N SER A 588 29.98 -9.41 37.91
CA SER A 588 29.10 -10.34 38.62
C SER A 588 28.56 -11.36 37.59
N PRO A 589 28.41 -12.65 37.93
CA PRO A 589 27.91 -13.64 36.99
C PRO A 589 26.43 -13.39 36.71
N PHE A 590 26.08 -13.12 35.46
CA PHE A 590 24.78 -13.46 34.82
C PHE A 590 23.47 -13.08 35.56
N GLY A 591 23.45 -12.11 36.48
CA GLY A 591 22.36 -12.00 37.45
C GLY A 591 21.44 -10.77 37.37
N GLU A 592 21.85 -9.67 36.75
CA GLU A 592 21.02 -8.46 36.73
C GLU A 592 21.17 -7.83 35.33
N SER A 593 20.09 -7.81 34.54
CA SER A 593 20.10 -7.33 33.15
C SER A 593 19.29 -6.04 33.02
N CYS A 594 19.83 -5.04 32.32
CA CYS A 594 19.05 -3.96 31.72
C CYS A 594 17.93 -4.56 30.84
N GLY A 595 16.71 -4.62 31.39
CA GLY A 595 15.51 -5.24 30.82
C GLY A 595 15.20 -6.59 31.48
N ASP A 596 14.03 -6.71 32.09
CA ASP A 596 13.55 -7.96 32.70
C ASP A 596 13.12 -8.90 31.55
N TRP A 597 14.10 -9.54 30.90
CA TRP A 597 13.90 -10.36 29.71
C TRP A 597 12.97 -11.54 29.95
N ASP A 598 12.89 -12.00 31.20
CA ASP A 598 11.92 -13.01 31.60
C ASP A 598 10.48 -12.43 31.61
N ALA A 599 10.29 -11.12 31.88
CA ALA A 599 9.01 -10.44 31.72
C ALA A 599 8.63 -10.22 30.23
N PHE A 600 9.60 -9.93 29.36
CA PHE A 600 9.37 -9.87 27.90
C PHE A 600 8.93 -11.24 27.36
N ASN A 601 9.60 -12.32 27.79
CA ASN A 601 9.24 -13.70 27.44
C ASN A 601 7.86 -14.09 28.00
N GLU A 602 7.51 -13.73 29.24
CA GLU A 602 6.17 -13.97 29.80
C GLU A 602 5.07 -13.23 29.02
N GLN A 603 5.36 -12.05 28.47
CA GLN A 603 4.42 -11.27 27.66
C GLN A 603 4.29 -11.84 26.23
N PHE A 604 5.39 -12.35 25.67
CA PHE A 604 5.45 -12.94 24.33
C PHE A 604 4.85 -14.36 24.27
N ASP A 605 5.13 -15.20 25.26
CA ASP A 605 4.56 -16.55 25.38
C ASP A 605 3.06 -16.50 25.72
N LYS A 606 2.60 -15.48 26.46
CA LYS A 606 1.16 -15.17 26.58
C LYS A 606 0.57 -14.80 25.22
N ASN A 607 1.24 -13.98 24.41
CA ASN A 607 0.71 -13.56 23.11
C ASN A 607 0.68 -14.68 22.05
N GLN A 608 1.61 -15.65 22.03
CA GLN A 608 1.56 -16.74 21.04
C GLN A 608 0.36 -17.68 21.16
N GLY A 609 -0.22 -17.83 22.36
CA GLY A 609 -1.44 -18.62 22.57
C GLY A 609 -2.74 -17.88 22.24
N LEU A 610 -2.70 -16.55 22.10
CA LEU A 610 -3.87 -15.67 22.01
C LEU A 610 -4.11 -15.12 20.59
N ILE A 611 -3.10 -15.17 19.72
CA ILE A 611 -3.12 -14.56 18.37
C ILE A 611 -4.13 -15.22 17.41
N GLU A 612 -4.55 -16.48 17.64
CA GLU A 612 -5.48 -17.16 16.73
C GLU A 612 -6.97 -17.07 17.14
N SER A 613 -7.31 -16.53 18.32
CA SER A 613 -8.73 -16.46 18.75
C SER A 613 -9.18 -15.25 19.59
N GLU A 614 -8.30 -14.33 20.03
CA GLU A 614 -8.67 -13.32 21.04
C GLU A 614 -8.88 -11.87 20.58
N ASN A 615 -8.59 -11.51 19.33
CA ASN A 615 -8.53 -10.10 18.94
C ASN A 615 -9.87 -9.33 18.99
N GLU A 616 -11.02 -9.99 19.18
CA GLU A 616 -12.32 -9.31 19.29
C GLU A 616 -12.94 -9.35 20.70
N LEU A 617 -12.42 -10.19 21.62
CA LEU A 617 -13.04 -10.41 22.94
C LEU A 617 -12.41 -9.55 24.06
N THR A 618 -11.18 -9.07 23.88
CA THR A 618 -10.36 -8.46 24.94
C THR A 618 -10.71 -7.00 25.24
N ASP A 619 -11.07 -6.19 24.24
CA ASP A 619 -11.27 -4.75 24.44
C ASP A 619 -12.48 -4.41 25.33
N THR A 620 -13.60 -5.13 25.20
CA THR A 620 -14.78 -4.90 26.03
C THR A 620 -14.62 -5.43 27.46
N HIS A 621 -13.95 -6.57 27.62
CA HIS A 621 -13.62 -7.14 28.93
C HIS A 621 -12.69 -6.24 29.73
N ASN A 622 -11.65 -5.70 29.09
CA ASN A 622 -10.66 -4.83 29.71
C ASN A 622 -11.26 -3.52 30.22
N GLN A 623 -12.23 -2.93 29.50
CA GLN A 623 -12.92 -1.72 29.96
C GLN A 623 -13.81 -1.97 31.19
N LEU A 624 -14.51 -3.10 31.24
CA LEU A 624 -15.36 -3.49 32.38
C LEU A 624 -14.53 -3.83 33.62
N LEU A 625 -13.45 -4.59 33.45
CA LEU A 625 -12.53 -4.95 34.53
C LEU A 625 -11.83 -3.73 35.11
N GLY A 626 -11.38 -2.80 34.27
CA GLY A 626 -10.77 -1.54 34.72
C GLY A 626 -11.71 -0.70 35.58
N LEU A 627 -12.99 -0.58 35.20
CA LEU A 627 -13.99 0.15 36.00
C LEU A 627 -14.29 -0.53 37.35
N PHE A 628 -14.27 -1.86 37.38
CA PHE A 628 -14.44 -2.65 38.60
C PHE A 628 -13.28 -2.51 39.55
N GLU A 629 -12.07 -2.65 39.03
CA GLU A 629 -10.83 -2.46 39.76
C GLU A 629 -10.80 -1.08 40.42
N MET A 630 -11.09 -0.02 39.66
CA MET A 630 -11.18 1.34 40.20
C MET A 630 -12.18 1.44 41.36
N THR A 631 -13.33 0.77 41.27
CA THR A 631 -14.38 0.80 42.29
C THR A 631 -13.98 0.01 43.55
N LEU A 632 -13.33 -1.14 43.39
CA LEU A 632 -12.78 -1.94 44.50
C LEU A 632 -11.64 -1.20 45.22
N ARG A 633 -10.77 -0.52 44.46
CA ARG A 633 -9.70 0.34 44.97
C ARG A 633 -10.26 1.52 45.79
N GLN A 634 -11.34 2.17 45.32
CA GLN A 634 -12.01 3.25 46.06
C GLN A 634 -12.60 2.81 47.42
N LYS A 635 -12.91 1.52 47.59
CA LYS A 635 -13.36 0.94 48.87
C LYS A 635 -12.21 0.59 49.82
N LYS A 636 -10.96 0.89 49.45
CA LYS A 636 -9.73 0.64 50.25
C LYS A 636 -9.52 -0.82 50.63
N LEU A 637 -9.84 -1.75 49.71
CA LEU A 637 -9.51 -3.16 49.86
C LEU A 637 -8.01 -3.38 49.62
N SER A 638 -7.44 -4.46 50.16
CA SER A 638 -6.05 -4.84 49.90
C SER A 638 -5.87 -5.35 48.46
N GLU A 639 -4.74 -5.03 47.83
CA GLU A 639 -4.39 -5.42 46.45
C GLU A 639 -4.70 -6.88 46.15
N LYS A 640 -4.21 -7.80 46.98
CA LYS A 640 -4.46 -9.23 46.84
C LYS A 640 -5.95 -9.58 46.75
N THR A 641 -6.79 -8.89 47.53
CA THR A 641 -8.24 -9.10 47.53
C THR A 641 -8.93 -8.44 46.33
N ILE A 642 -8.32 -7.43 45.73
CA ILE A 642 -8.79 -6.81 44.50
C ILE A 642 -8.46 -7.75 43.34
N GLU A 643 -7.22 -8.24 43.27
CA GLU A 643 -6.75 -9.22 42.28
C GLU A 643 -7.57 -10.50 42.31
N ASP A 644 -7.74 -11.14 43.49
CA ASP A 644 -8.55 -12.35 43.64
C ASP A 644 -9.99 -12.13 43.12
N LYS A 645 -10.57 -10.94 43.37
CA LYS A 645 -11.94 -10.60 42.94
C LYS A 645 -12.05 -10.28 41.46
N LEU A 646 -11.03 -9.67 40.86
CA LEU A 646 -11.00 -9.42 39.43
C LEU A 646 -10.88 -10.72 38.67
N GLN A 647 -10.11 -11.68 39.20
CA GLN A 647 -10.00 -13.01 38.63
C GLN A 647 -11.33 -13.77 38.70
N ASP A 648 -12.02 -13.75 39.85
CA ASP A 648 -13.34 -14.38 39.98
C ASP A 648 -14.38 -13.80 39.00
N ILE A 649 -14.28 -12.49 38.71
CA ILE A 649 -15.15 -11.82 37.74
C ILE A 649 -14.76 -12.24 36.32
N LEU A 650 -13.47 -12.26 35.97
CA LEU A 650 -12.97 -12.75 34.69
C LEU A 650 -13.45 -14.18 34.40
N ASP A 651 -13.25 -15.09 35.34
CA ASP A 651 -13.62 -16.50 35.20
C ASP A 651 -15.13 -16.66 35.02
N PHE A 652 -15.92 -15.87 35.77
CA PHE A 652 -17.37 -15.85 35.64
C PHE A 652 -17.86 -15.31 34.29
N THR A 653 -17.18 -14.29 33.76
CA THR A 653 -17.54 -13.65 32.49
C THR A 653 -17.17 -14.56 31.31
N ASN A 654 -16.01 -15.21 31.37
CA ASN A 654 -15.57 -16.22 30.41
C ASN A 654 -16.54 -17.40 30.36
N TYR A 655 -16.93 -17.95 31.51
CA TYR A 655 -17.93 -19.03 31.57
C TYR A 655 -19.28 -18.64 30.94
N LEU A 656 -19.67 -17.37 31.07
CA LEU A 656 -20.95 -16.87 30.55
C LEU A 656 -20.98 -16.68 29.02
N PHE A 657 -19.92 -16.15 28.43
CA PHE A 657 -19.90 -15.85 27.00
C PHE A 657 -19.38 -17.03 26.18
N ILE A 658 -18.37 -17.72 26.70
CA ILE A 658 -17.66 -18.78 25.98
C ILE A 658 -18.37 -20.11 26.22
N ASP A 659 -18.55 -20.51 27.47
CA ASP A 659 -19.08 -21.85 27.77
C ASP A 659 -20.60 -21.95 27.61
N LEU A 660 -21.35 -20.87 27.84
CA LEU A 660 -22.80 -20.83 27.63
C LEU A 660 -23.22 -20.29 26.25
N ALA A 661 -22.26 -19.93 25.39
CA ALA A 661 -22.44 -19.48 24.00
C ALA A 661 -23.52 -18.40 23.81
N ILE A 662 -23.52 -17.40 24.69
CA ILE A 662 -24.41 -16.23 24.58
C ILE A 662 -23.74 -15.20 23.68
N ASP A 663 -24.41 -14.84 22.58
CA ASP A 663 -23.88 -13.89 21.57
C ASP A 663 -23.76 -12.47 22.15
N ILE A 664 -22.56 -11.90 22.05
CA ILE A 664 -22.17 -10.65 22.70
C ILE A 664 -22.76 -9.43 21.99
N HIS A 665 -22.99 -9.53 20.68
CA HIS A 665 -23.54 -8.44 19.86
C HIS A 665 -25.02 -8.15 20.17
N GLU A 666 -25.77 -9.15 20.65
CA GLU A 666 -27.15 -8.92 21.13
C GLU A 666 -27.17 -8.11 22.44
N ILE A 667 -26.16 -8.23 23.30
CA ILE A 667 -26.08 -7.56 24.60
C ILE A 667 -25.59 -6.11 24.47
N GLU A 668 -24.54 -5.87 23.70
CA GLU A 668 -23.91 -4.54 23.54
C GLU A 668 -24.88 -3.50 22.94
N SER A 669 -25.78 -3.93 22.06
CA SER A 669 -26.74 -3.03 21.40
C SER A 669 -27.89 -2.53 22.30
N LYS A 670 -28.17 -3.18 23.43
CA LYS A 670 -29.32 -2.84 24.32
C LYS A 670 -28.93 -2.51 25.76
N LEU A 671 -27.72 -2.86 26.18
CA LEU A 671 -27.29 -2.78 27.58
C LEU A 671 -26.13 -1.79 27.71
N ASN A 672 -26.47 -0.50 27.90
CA ASN A 672 -25.45 0.54 28.01
C ASN A 672 -24.56 0.35 29.26
N ALA A 673 -23.32 0.84 29.17
CA ALA A 673 -22.31 0.72 30.23
C ALA A 673 -22.83 1.19 31.61
N GLN A 674 -23.76 2.14 31.65
CA GLN A 674 -24.33 2.66 32.89
C GLN A 674 -25.32 1.69 33.56
N LYS A 675 -26.17 0.99 32.81
CA LYS A 675 -27.09 -0.04 33.33
C LYS A 675 -26.34 -1.31 33.74
N LEU A 676 -25.34 -1.72 32.94
CA LEU A 676 -24.47 -2.84 33.27
C LEU A 676 -23.67 -2.55 34.54
N ARG A 677 -23.07 -1.35 34.62
CA ARG A 677 -22.36 -0.87 35.81
C ARG A 677 -23.26 -0.80 37.03
N ALA A 678 -24.51 -0.32 36.92
CA ALA A 678 -25.45 -0.25 38.04
C ALA A 678 -25.83 -1.66 38.56
N PHE A 679 -26.12 -2.60 37.66
CA PHE A 679 -26.38 -4.00 38.02
C PHE A 679 -25.17 -4.62 38.71
N LEU A 680 -24.00 -4.52 38.07
CA LEU A 680 -22.76 -5.11 38.55
C LEU A 680 -22.28 -4.46 39.86
N THR A 681 -22.48 -3.16 40.06
CA THR A 681 -22.19 -2.46 41.33
C THR A 681 -23.13 -2.92 42.44
N SER A 682 -24.45 -3.00 42.20
CA SER A 682 -25.43 -3.42 43.22
C SER A 682 -25.36 -4.94 43.50
N HIS A 683 -24.95 -5.75 42.52
CA HIS A 683 -24.86 -7.20 42.67
C HIS A 683 -23.51 -7.67 43.24
N ALA A 684 -22.38 -7.09 42.81
CA ALA A 684 -21.05 -7.49 43.27
C ALA A 684 -20.64 -6.83 44.60
N ILE A 685 -21.01 -5.57 44.84
CA ILE A 685 -20.58 -4.81 46.03
C ILE A 685 -21.62 -4.89 47.17
N GLU A 686 -22.91 -4.72 46.88
CA GLU A 686 -23.95 -4.66 47.93
C GLU A 686 -24.45 -6.05 48.36
N ASN A 687 -24.59 -6.99 47.42
CA ASN A 687 -25.11 -8.34 47.69
C ASN A 687 -24.04 -9.40 48.03
N ARG A 688 -22.76 -9.00 48.16
CA ARG A 688 -21.62 -9.82 48.64
C ARG A 688 -21.47 -11.18 47.94
N ILE A 689 -21.53 -11.17 46.61
CA ILE A 689 -21.65 -12.42 45.85
C ILE A 689 -20.31 -13.12 45.60
N VAL A 690 -19.19 -12.40 45.61
CA VAL A 690 -17.87 -13.04 45.54
C VAL A 690 -17.07 -12.65 46.77
N GLN A 691 -16.93 -13.59 47.69
CA GLN A 691 -15.89 -13.60 48.72
C GLN A 691 -14.86 -14.68 48.35
N THR A 692 -13.66 -14.58 48.93
CA THR A 692 -12.51 -15.44 48.58
C THR A 692 -12.79 -16.95 48.60
N ASN A 693 -13.85 -17.40 49.30
CA ASN A 693 -14.25 -18.81 49.40
C ASN A 693 -15.73 -19.03 49.05
N THR A 694 -16.20 -18.57 47.88
CA THR A 694 -17.63 -18.67 47.54
C THR A 694 -18.00 -20.05 47.02
N ALA A 695 -18.79 -20.80 47.81
CA ALA A 695 -19.27 -22.12 47.41
C ALA A 695 -20.13 -22.09 46.13
N MET A 696 -20.02 -23.12 45.29
CA MET A 696 -20.66 -23.25 43.98
C MET A 696 -22.18 -22.98 43.99
N ASN A 697 -22.88 -23.36 45.07
CA ASN A 697 -24.32 -23.08 45.22
C ASN A 697 -24.66 -21.59 45.29
N ARG A 698 -23.73 -20.74 45.78
CA ARG A 698 -23.85 -19.28 45.71
C ARG A 698 -23.56 -18.78 44.30
N MET A 699 -22.54 -19.31 43.65
CA MET A 699 -22.18 -18.95 42.27
C MET A 699 -23.34 -19.22 41.31
N LYS A 700 -23.98 -20.40 41.39
CA LYS A 700 -25.21 -20.75 40.65
C LYS A 700 -26.37 -19.77 40.88
N ARG A 701 -26.56 -19.25 42.10
CA ARG A 701 -27.60 -18.25 42.38
C ARG A 701 -27.30 -16.92 41.71
N SER A 702 -26.02 -16.55 41.63
CA SER A 702 -25.56 -15.34 40.95
C SER A 702 -25.76 -15.43 39.45
N ILE A 703 -25.42 -16.57 38.83
CA ILE A 703 -25.67 -16.82 37.40
C ILE A 703 -27.17 -16.75 37.11
N ASN A 704 -27.99 -17.39 37.96
CA ASN A 704 -29.45 -17.35 37.83
C ASN A 704 -30.03 -15.93 37.97
N SER A 705 -29.48 -15.11 38.88
CA SER A 705 -29.92 -13.72 39.08
C SER A 705 -29.48 -12.82 37.94
N PHE A 706 -28.33 -13.09 37.32
CA PHE A 706 -27.87 -12.39 36.13
C PHE A 706 -28.70 -12.76 34.90
N LEU A 707 -29.04 -14.03 34.70
CA LEU A 707 -29.98 -14.45 33.66
C LEU A 707 -31.38 -13.85 33.86
N ASP A 708 -31.82 -13.66 35.12
CA ASP A 708 -33.03 -12.90 35.41
C ASP A 708 -32.92 -11.43 35.00
N PHE A 709 -31.79 -10.79 35.27
CA PHE A 709 -31.54 -9.42 34.88
C PHE A 709 -31.52 -9.24 33.36
N LEU A 710 -30.79 -10.08 32.63
CA LEU A 710 -30.73 -10.04 31.16
C LEU A 710 -32.11 -10.25 30.53
N ALA A 711 -32.91 -11.16 31.07
CA ALA A 711 -34.26 -11.42 30.56
C ALA A 711 -35.27 -10.35 30.95
N ASN A 712 -35.25 -9.85 32.19
CA ASN A 712 -36.33 -9.00 32.73
C ASN A 712 -36.04 -7.50 32.59
N ALA A 713 -34.77 -7.07 32.64
CA ALA A 713 -34.39 -5.66 32.58
C ALA A 713 -33.92 -5.21 31.18
N ALA A 714 -33.50 -6.15 30.34
CA ALA A 714 -32.99 -5.89 29.01
C ALA A 714 -33.77 -6.59 27.88
N GLU A 715 -34.74 -7.47 28.20
CA GLU A 715 -35.53 -8.26 27.25
C GLU A 715 -34.68 -9.06 26.24
N LEU A 716 -33.48 -9.47 26.66
CA LEU A 716 -32.46 -10.05 25.77
C LEU A 716 -32.59 -11.56 25.57
N ILE A 717 -33.21 -12.28 26.51
CA ILE A 717 -33.33 -13.74 26.45
C ILE A 717 -34.83 -14.09 26.47
N PRO A 718 -35.37 -14.73 25.42
CA PRO A 718 -36.76 -15.23 25.42
C PRO A 718 -36.99 -16.14 26.64
N SER A 719 -38.15 -16.03 27.27
CA SER A 719 -38.49 -16.75 28.51
C SER A 719 -38.23 -18.27 28.42
N GLU A 720 -38.49 -18.88 27.27
CA GLU A 720 -38.25 -20.31 27.00
C GLU A 720 -36.76 -20.71 26.99
N LYS A 721 -35.86 -19.83 26.49
CA LYS A 721 -34.40 -20.05 26.54
C LYS A 721 -33.84 -19.81 27.94
N LYS A 722 -34.36 -18.80 28.64
CA LYS A 722 -33.99 -18.47 30.02
C LYS A 722 -34.27 -19.64 30.96
N ASP A 723 -35.47 -20.22 30.90
CA ASP A 723 -35.85 -21.31 31.79
C ASP A 723 -35.05 -22.59 31.49
N SER A 724 -34.74 -22.85 30.22
CA SER A 724 -33.86 -23.94 29.77
C SER A 724 -32.42 -23.78 30.31
N LEU A 725 -31.83 -22.59 30.23
CA LEU A 725 -30.50 -22.29 30.77
C LEU A 725 -30.45 -22.37 32.30
N LYS A 726 -31.46 -21.85 32.98
CA LYS A 726 -31.58 -21.96 34.45
C LYS A 726 -31.78 -23.39 34.94
N LYS A 727 -32.40 -24.23 34.12
CA LYS A 727 -32.54 -25.67 34.38
C LYS A 727 -31.20 -26.37 34.16
N ALA A 728 -30.50 -26.09 33.07
CA ALA A 728 -29.15 -26.61 32.81
C ALA A 728 -28.18 -26.28 33.95
N ILE A 729 -28.11 -25.02 34.40
CA ILE A 729 -27.25 -24.59 35.53
C ILE A 729 -27.62 -25.32 36.85
N ARG A 730 -28.90 -25.63 37.05
CA ARG A 730 -29.35 -26.43 38.20
C ARG A 730 -28.85 -27.86 38.11
N ASP A 731 -28.93 -28.45 36.92
CA ASP A 731 -28.63 -29.86 36.64
C ASP A 731 -27.12 -30.18 36.50
N VAL A 732 -26.25 -29.16 36.46
CA VAL A 732 -24.78 -29.32 36.55
C VAL A 732 -24.39 -29.81 37.96
N GLU A 733 -24.43 -31.11 38.24
CA GLU A 733 -23.76 -31.68 39.42
C GLU A 733 -22.29 -31.96 39.09
N TYR A 734 -21.37 -31.47 39.92
CA TYR A 734 -19.95 -31.79 39.81
C TYR A 734 -19.38 -32.28 41.14
N ILE A 735 -18.55 -33.30 41.01
CA ILE A 735 -17.75 -34.00 42.03
C ILE A 735 -16.69 -33.05 42.62
#